data_AF-V7HHI1-F1
#
_entry.id   AF-V7HHI1-F1
#
_cell.length_a   1.000
_cell.length_b   1.000
_cell.length_c   1.000
_cell.angle_alpha   90.00
_cell.angle_beta   90.00
_cell.angle_gamma   90.00
#
_symmetry.space_group_name_H-M   'P 1'
#
loop_
_entity.id
_entity.type
_entity.pdbx_description
1 polymer ?
#
loop_
_entity_poly.entity_id
_entity_poly.type
_entity_poly.pdbx_seq_one_letter_code
_entity_poly.pdbx_strand_id
1 'polypeptide(L)'
;MSQQPAQTVSGKLILLIKSGYWLALLIIAAMVMASFILLQQMMAAQQHNHTLLDIVSTQKALSQRIVFLTSATGSAARDKQPALVAALKQATAEFETNYDLLLKQTGADPLSPALSDPKSIESVLYGKPFHLDYFSVGLVANGERLISSFESQLSGNAAYKGGGERVNLDASVANATLSGYAALGQRIAAFADERSEKLLDLHRTLFYATIGVIVLVALFIFRPMSKAILRKTHELVDARNSMAFIAVHDGLTGLHNRTFLTDHFETLIKGAHRRRERLAVIQLDLDRFKQINDTLGHAAGDYVLVVTAQRMRDSCRASDLCARLGGDEFVMILNGAGGPEDINMLARRILEEINEPITFQGTTILPGASAGIAVYPIDADNAEDLLVHADLALYSAKKLGGGSFSFFSEELRRELDYRKQLEHDIKVAISENAFQVYFQPQVSLSNGAISGIEALVRWKHAERGMIAPGEFIPVAEKCGFMPEIGRIVFTKAIEQAAEWDRAGIAFGRLAVNVSGTELREPDFDRFLFATLEKAGLAPQKLSLEIVESVILDDEKTGIAAKLRHIRAAGVHLELDDFGTGYASLSHVNPNEIDRLKIDRRFVQNINENGDNTKIVRAITELARGLGISIVAEGAETEAELDSLMAIGCDQVQGYSIAFPMPQDKAREWLLARSPKKAKLKVLQGNLA
;
A
#
# COMPACT_ATOMS: atom_id res chain seq x y z
N MET A 1 13.34 -5.09 -16.96
CA MET A 1 12.66 -5.98 -17.94
C MET A 1 11.59 -5.18 -18.67
N SER A 2 11.66 -5.22 -19.99
CA SER A 2 10.88 -4.47 -20.98
C SER A 2 9.38 -4.76 -20.92
N GLN A 3 8.58 -3.73 -20.64
CA GLN A 3 7.13 -3.76 -20.85
C GLN A 3 6.83 -3.47 -22.33
N GLN A 4 6.43 -4.51 -23.08
CA GLN A 4 5.81 -4.36 -24.40
C GLN A 4 4.32 -3.96 -24.27
N PRO A 5 3.76 -3.22 -25.24
CA PRO A 5 2.45 -2.59 -25.12
C PRO A 5 1.31 -3.57 -25.43
N ALA A 6 0.59 -4.01 -24.40
CA ALA A 6 -0.62 -4.83 -24.53
C ALA A 6 -1.88 -4.04 -24.98
N GLN A 7 -1.78 -2.75 -25.28
CA GLN A 7 -2.94 -1.88 -25.52
C GLN A 7 -3.48 -1.86 -26.97
N THR A 8 -2.78 -2.44 -27.95
CA THR A 8 -3.18 -2.35 -29.37
C THR A 8 -4.19 -3.41 -29.83
N VAL A 9 -4.32 -4.53 -29.12
CA VAL A 9 -5.21 -5.64 -29.50
C VAL A 9 -6.69 -5.37 -29.14
N SER A 10 -6.93 -4.60 -28.06
CA SER A 10 -8.30 -4.30 -27.58
C SER A 10 -9.08 -3.38 -28.53
N GLY A 11 -8.42 -2.37 -29.11
CA GLY A 11 -9.07 -1.40 -30.00
C GLY A 11 -9.58 -2.02 -31.31
N LYS A 12 -8.81 -2.91 -31.93
CA LYS A 12 -9.22 -3.62 -33.16
C LYS A 12 -10.42 -4.54 -32.93
N LEU A 13 -10.47 -5.23 -31.79
CA LEU A 13 -11.58 -6.10 -31.44
C LEU A 13 -12.88 -5.31 -31.22
N ILE A 14 -12.80 -4.15 -30.54
CA ILE A 14 -13.95 -3.26 -30.32
C ILE A 14 -14.47 -2.69 -31.64
N LEU A 15 -13.58 -2.33 -32.57
CA LEU A 15 -13.95 -1.83 -33.89
C LEU A 15 -14.67 -2.90 -34.72
N LEU A 16 -14.15 -4.13 -34.72
CA LEU A 16 -14.77 -5.27 -35.41
C LEU A 16 -16.18 -5.55 -34.87
N ILE A 17 -16.37 -5.55 -33.55
CA ILE A 17 -17.69 -5.75 -32.93
C ILE A 17 -18.67 -4.64 -33.32
N LYS A 18 -18.23 -3.37 -33.28
CA LYS A 18 -19.07 -2.23 -33.72
C LYS A 18 -19.46 -2.32 -35.19
N SER A 19 -18.52 -2.70 -36.05
CA SER A 19 -18.79 -2.84 -37.50
C SER A 19 -19.77 -3.98 -37.79
N GLY A 20 -19.61 -5.13 -37.10
CA GLY A 20 -20.55 -6.25 -37.21
C GLY A 20 -21.95 -5.91 -36.73
N TYR A 21 -22.08 -5.09 -35.68
CA TYR A 21 -23.37 -4.60 -35.18
C TYR A 21 -24.11 -3.75 -36.21
N TRP A 22 -23.45 -2.76 -36.80
CA TRP A 22 -24.05 -1.91 -37.84
C TRP A 22 -24.46 -2.70 -39.08
N LEU A 23 -23.63 -3.67 -39.48
CA LEU A 23 -23.95 -4.55 -40.61
C LEU A 23 -25.20 -5.40 -40.32
N ALA A 24 -25.30 -5.99 -39.12
CA ALA A 24 -26.45 -6.81 -38.74
C ALA A 24 -27.74 -5.98 -38.64
N LEU A 25 -27.67 -4.75 -38.09
CA LEU A 25 -28.80 -3.82 -38.06
C LEU A 25 -29.30 -3.48 -39.47
N LEU A 26 -28.39 -3.24 -40.40
CA LEU A 26 -28.72 -2.92 -41.78
C LEU A 26 -29.38 -4.11 -42.49
N ILE A 27 -28.88 -5.33 -42.26
CA ILE A 27 -29.50 -6.56 -42.78
C ILE A 27 -30.92 -6.74 -42.23
N ILE A 28 -31.11 -6.60 -40.90
CA ILE A 28 -32.43 -6.69 -40.28
C ILE A 28 -33.38 -5.63 -40.86
N ALA A 29 -32.94 -4.37 -40.97
CA ALA A 29 -33.74 -3.29 -41.54
C ALA A 29 -34.16 -3.58 -42.99
N ALA A 30 -33.24 -4.08 -43.82
CA ALA A 30 -33.53 -4.46 -45.20
C ALA A 30 -34.54 -5.61 -45.28
N MET A 31 -34.41 -6.64 -44.43
CA MET A 31 -35.34 -7.78 -44.38
C MET A 31 -36.74 -7.37 -43.91
N VAL A 32 -36.83 -6.52 -42.88
CA VAL A 32 -38.13 -5.99 -42.41
C VAL A 32 -38.79 -5.14 -43.50
N MET A 33 -38.02 -4.30 -44.20
CA MET A 33 -38.53 -3.48 -45.29
C MET A 33 -39.03 -4.34 -46.47
N ALA A 34 -38.27 -5.36 -46.87
CA ALA A 34 -38.70 -6.30 -47.91
C ALA A 34 -39.97 -7.07 -47.50
N SER A 35 -40.06 -7.48 -46.23
CA SER A 35 -41.23 -8.14 -45.66
C SER A 35 -42.47 -7.26 -45.70
N PHE A 36 -42.33 -5.97 -45.37
CA PHE A 36 -43.40 -4.99 -45.45
C PHE A 36 -43.88 -4.75 -46.88
N ILE A 37 -42.95 -4.62 -47.84
CA ILE A 37 -43.28 -4.43 -49.26
C ILE A 37 -44.06 -5.64 -49.80
N LEU A 38 -43.65 -6.87 -49.46
CA LEU A 38 -44.36 -8.10 -49.84
C LEU A 38 -45.79 -8.12 -49.30
N LEU A 39 -45.98 -7.70 -48.05
CA LEU A 39 -47.31 -7.65 -47.43
C LEU A 39 -48.22 -6.62 -48.11
N GLN A 40 -47.69 -5.44 -48.48
CA GLN A 40 -48.44 -4.45 -49.24
C GLN A 40 -48.81 -4.95 -50.64
N GLN A 41 -47.88 -5.62 -51.34
CA GLN A 41 -48.15 -6.22 -52.65
C GLN A 41 -49.24 -7.31 -52.57
N MET A 42 -49.23 -8.12 -51.51
CA MET A 42 -50.22 -9.15 -51.28
C MET A 42 -51.63 -8.55 -51.07
N MET A 43 -51.75 -7.51 -50.23
CA MET A 43 -53.04 -6.83 -50.00
C MET A 43 -53.59 -6.19 -51.29
N ALA A 44 -52.73 -5.51 -52.06
CA ALA A 44 -53.13 -4.89 -53.32
C ALA A 44 -53.58 -5.94 -54.36
N ALA A 45 -52.87 -7.08 -54.44
CA ALA A 45 -53.23 -8.17 -55.35
C ALA A 45 -54.55 -8.84 -54.96
N GLN A 46 -54.80 -9.06 -53.66
CA GLN A 46 -56.08 -9.63 -53.19
C GLN A 46 -57.26 -8.70 -53.49
N GLN A 47 -57.09 -7.39 -53.27
CA GLN A 47 -58.15 -6.41 -53.56
C GLN A 47 -58.51 -6.40 -55.05
N HIS A 48 -57.51 -6.41 -55.94
CA HIS A 48 -57.73 -6.47 -57.39
C HIS A 48 -58.44 -7.76 -57.82
N ASN A 49 -58.02 -8.92 -57.30
CA ASN A 49 -58.65 -10.21 -57.61
C ASN A 49 -60.10 -10.28 -57.12
N HIS A 50 -60.40 -9.72 -55.95
CA HIS A 50 -61.77 -9.66 -55.43
C HIS A 50 -62.67 -8.77 -56.31
N THR A 51 -62.17 -7.62 -56.78
CA THR A 51 -62.89 -6.77 -57.73
C THR A 51 -63.17 -7.50 -59.05
N LEU A 52 -62.19 -8.24 -59.59
CA LEU A 52 -62.37 -9.03 -60.80
C LEU A 52 -63.42 -10.15 -60.64
N LEU A 53 -63.39 -10.89 -59.53
CA LEU A 53 -64.38 -11.93 -59.24
C LEU A 53 -65.80 -11.36 -59.12
N ASP A 54 -65.94 -10.18 -58.52
CA ASP A 54 -67.23 -9.48 -58.40
C ASP A 54 -67.80 -9.10 -59.77
N ILE A 55 -66.97 -8.55 -60.66
CA ILE A 55 -67.35 -8.23 -62.06
C ILE A 55 -67.81 -9.49 -62.80
N VAL A 56 -67.07 -10.60 -62.69
CA VAL A 56 -67.43 -11.88 -63.33
C VAL A 56 -68.73 -12.45 -62.77
N SER A 57 -68.94 -12.38 -61.46
CA SER A 57 -70.20 -12.83 -60.84
C SER A 57 -71.39 -11.98 -61.29
N THR A 58 -71.18 -10.66 -61.41
CA THR A 58 -72.18 -9.73 -61.94
C THR A 58 -72.51 -10.05 -63.39
N GLN A 59 -71.51 -10.39 -64.21
CA GLN A 59 -71.77 -10.85 -65.59
C GLN A 59 -72.55 -12.14 -65.67
N LYS A 60 -72.22 -13.11 -64.81
CA LYS A 60 -72.98 -14.35 -64.74
C LYS A 60 -74.44 -14.07 -64.38
N ALA A 61 -74.70 -13.21 -63.39
CA ALA A 61 -76.05 -12.84 -62.97
C ALA A 61 -76.82 -12.09 -64.07
N LEU A 62 -76.16 -11.14 -64.77
CA LEU A 62 -76.76 -10.41 -65.88
C LEU A 62 -77.09 -11.33 -67.06
N SER A 63 -76.22 -12.30 -67.39
CA SER A 63 -76.52 -13.30 -68.43
C SER A 63 -77.78 -14.12 -68.10
N GLN A 64 -77.92 -14.55 -66.84
CA GLN A 64 -79.12 -15.25 -66.34
C GLN A 64 -80.37 -14.38 -66.42
N ARG A 65 -80.24 -13.10 -66.04
CA ARG A 65 -81.32 -12.11 -66.07
C ARG A 65 -81.81 -11.85 -67.50
N ILE A 66 -80.90 -11.71 -68.48
CA ILE A 66 -81.25 -11.56 -69.90
C ILE A 66 -82.05 -12.78 -70.37
N VAL A 67 -81.52 -13.99 -70.16
CA VAL A 67 -82.18 -15.23 -70.57
C VAL A 67 -83.57 -15.38 -69.95
N PHE A 68 -83.70 -15.08 -68.65
CA PHE A 68 -84.97 -15.11 -67.94
C PHE A 68 -85.96 -14.07 -68.48
N LEU A 69 -85.53 -12.81 -68.64
CA LEU A 69 -86.38 -11.73 -69.14
C LEU A 69 -86.84 -11.99 -70.57
N THR A 70 -85.98 -12.55 -71.42
CA THR A 70 -86.37 -12.96 -72.77
C THR A 70 -87.45 -14.04 -72.75
N SER A 71 -87.26 -15.10 -71.95
CA SER A 71 -88.25 -16.17 -71.83
C SER A 71 -89.58 -15.67 -71.24
N ALA A 72 -89.51 -14.78 -70.25
CA ALA A 72 -90.67 -14.17 -69.61
C ALA A 72 -91.43 -13.25 -70.58
N THR A 73 -90.72 -12.42 -71.36
CA THR A 73 -91.32 -11.50 -72.35
C THR A 73 -92.06 -12.27 -73.44
N GLY A 74 -91.47 -13.37 -73.94
CA GLY A 74 -92.10 -14.22 -74.95
C GLY A 74 -93.37 -14.93 -74.49
N SER A 75 -93.55 -15.12 -73.18
CA SER A 75 -94.69 -15.84 -72.58
C SER A 75 -95.72 -14.94 -71.90
N ALA A 76 -95.41 -13.64 -71.71
CA ALA A 76 -96.25 -12.70 -70.97
C ALA A 76 -97.43 -12.16 -71.80
N ALA A 77 -98.52 -11.80 -71.13
CA ALA A 77 -99.66 -11.09 -71.72
C ALA A 77 -99.27 -9.68 -72.20
N ARG A 78 -99.92 -9.19 -73.26
CA ARG A 78 -99.56 -7.93 -73.97
C ARG A 78 -99.50 -6.69 -73.08
N ASP A 79 -100.25 -6.66 -71.97
CA ASP A 79 -100.27 -5.56 -70.99
C ASP A 79 -98.97 -5.45 -70.18
N LYS A 80 -98.27 -6.57 -69.95
CA LYS A 80 -97.02 -6.63 -69.16
C LYS A 80 -95.73 -6.61 -70.00
N GLN A 81 -95.85 -6.82 -71.30
CA GLN A 81 -94.70 -6.85 -72.23
C GLN A 81 -93.86 -5.55 -72.23
N PRO A 82 -94.43 -4.32 -72.18
CA PRO A 82 -93.63 -3.09 -72.21
C PRO A 82 -92.62 -2.96 -71.05
N ALA A 83 -93.04 -3.33 -69.83
CA ALA A 83 -92.19 -3.27 -68.64
C ALA A 83 -91.06 -4.31 -68.70
N LEU A 84 -91.36 -5.51 -69.22
CA LEU A 84 -90.36 -6.58 -69.39
C LEU A 84 -89.36 -6.26 -70.51
N VAL A 85 -89.80 -5.66 -71.61
CA VAL A 85 -88.92 -5.19 -72.69
C VAL A 85 -88.00 -4.07 -72.20
N ALA A 86 -88.49 -3.13 -71.40
CA ALA A 86 -87.66 -2.09 -70.77
C ALA A 86 -86.62 -2.70 -69.83
N ALA A 87 -87.00 -3.69 -69.00
CA ALA A 87 -86.07 -4.39 -68.13
C ALA A 87 -85.03 -5.21 -68.91
N LEU A 88 -85.41 -5.83 -70.04
CA LEU A 88 -84.51 -6.58 -70.92
C LEU A 88 -83.49 -5.63 -71.59
N LYS A 89 -83.94 -4.46 -72.05
CA LYS A 89 -83.09 -3.40 -72.61
C LYS A 89 -82.08 -2.91 -71.59
N GLN A 90 -82.53 -2.64 -70.36
CA GLN A 90 -81.64 -2.25 -69.27
C GLN A 90 -80.63 -3.35 -68.94
N ALA A 91 -81.07 -4.60 -68.78
CA ALA A 91 -80.18 -5.72 -68.47
C ALA A 91 -79.15 -5.99 -69.59
N THR A 92 -79.52 -5.79 -70.85
CA THR A 92 -78.62 -5.95 -72.01
C THR A 92 -77.56 -4.85 -72.04
N ALA A 93 -77.93 -3.60 -71.78
CA ALA A 93 -76.98 -2.48 -71.69
C ALA A 93 -76.05 -2.58 -70.46
N GLU A 94 -76.57 -3.02 -69.31
CA GLU A 94 -75.77 -3.31 -68.11
C GLU A 94 -74.76 -4.44 -68.37
N PHE A 95 -75.18 -5.48 -69.10
CA PHE A 95 -74.31 -6.60 -69.48
C PHE A 95 -73.18 -6.18 -70.41
N GLU A 96 -73.46 -5.36 -71.42
CA GLU A 96 -72.43 -4.82 -72.32
C GLU A 96 -71.42 -3.95 -71.56
N THR A 97 -71.91 -3.02 -70.72
CA THR A 97 -71.05 -2.13 -69.93
C THR A 97 -70.16 -2.92 -68.94
N ASN A 98 -70.71 -3.94 -68.28
CA ASN A 98 -69.96 -4.76 -67.34
C ASN A 98 -68.98 -5.71 -68.05
N TYR A 99 -69.26 -6.10 -69.31
CA TYR A 99 -68.32 -6.84 -70.15
C TYR A 99 -67.10 -5.98 -70.53
N ASP A 100 -67.31 -4.74 -70.94
CA ASP A 100 -66.21 -3.79 -71.24
C ASP A 100 -65.34 -3.53 -70.01
N LEU A 101 -65.97 -3.41 -68.83
CA LEU A 101 -65.26 -3.26 -67.57
C LEU A 101 -64.40 -4.49 -67.26
N LEU A 102 -64.91 -5.70 -67.53
CA LEU A 102 -64.15 -6.94 -67.37
C LEU A 102 -62.92 -6.99 -68.29
N LEU A 103 -63.08 -6.64 -69.57
CA LEU A 103 -61.96 -6.60 -70.52
C LEU A 103 -60.91 -5.56 -70.10
N LYS A 104 -61.34 -4.38 -69.66
CA LYS A 104 -60.44 -3.33 -69.17
C LYS A 104 -59.67 -3.73 -67.92
N GLN A 105 -60.31 -4.45 -66.98
CA GLN A 105 -59.67 -4.88 -65.74
C GLN A 105 -58.78 -6.11 -65.92
N THR A 106 -59.12 -7.01 -66.84
CA THR A 106 -58.29 -8.18 -67.16
C THR A 106 -57.12 -7.84 -68.08
N GLY A 107 -57.22 -6.76 -68.87
CA GLY A 107 -56.21 -6.39 -69.86
C GLY A 107 -56.06 -7.44 -70.97
N ALA A 108 -57.06 -8.30 -71.13
CA ALA A 108 -57.02 -9.43 -72.04
C ALA A 108 -56.93 -8.95 -73.49
N ASP A 109 -55.95 -9.48 -74.23
CA ASP A 109 -55.73 -9.17 -75.64
C ASP A 109 -56.00 -10.44 -76.47
N PRO A 110 -56.89 -10.39 -77.46
CA PRO A 110 -57.17 -11.52 -78.36
C PRO A 110 -55.95 -11.99 -79.18
N LEU A 111 -54.90 -11.17 -79.29
CA LEU A 111 -53.64 -11.51 -79.95
C LEU A 111 -52.53 -11.95 -78.97
N SER A 112 -52.84 -12.05 -77.68
CA SER A 112 -51.87 -12.45 -76.66
C SER A 112 -51.39 -13.90 -76.87
N PRO A 113 -50.08 -14.19 -76.78
CA PRO A 113 -49.57 -15.56 -76.80
C PRO A 113 -50.12 -16.40 -75.64
N ALA A 114 -50.61 -15.77 -74.57
CA ALA A 114 -51.26 -16.43 -73.44
C ALA A 114 -52.54 -17.17 -73.84
N LEU A 115 -53.15 -16.87 -75.00
CA LEU A 115 -54.28 -17.61 -75.56
C LEU A 115 -54.02 -19.13 -75.67
N SER A 116 -52.77 -19.50 -75.93
CA SER A 116 -52.33 -20.89 -76.10
C SER A 116 -52.05 -21.62 -74.79
N ASP A 117 -51.98 -20.90 -73.66
CA ASP A 117 -51.83 -21.49 -72.33
C ASP A 117 -53.23 -21.86 -71.79
N PRO A 118 -53.53 -23.16 -71.57
CA PRO A 118 -54.80 -23.59 -70.99
C PRO A 118 -55.06 -23.01 -69.60
N LYS A 119 -54.05 -22.40 -68.95
CA LYS A 119 -54.13 -21.77 -67.63
C LYS A 119 -54.42 -20.27 -67.62
N SER A 120 -54.36 -19.60 -68.76
CA SER A 120 -54.60 -18.16 -68.85
C SER A 120 -56.08 -17.80 -68.78
N ILE A 121 -56.36 -16.54 -68.43
CA ILE A 121 -57.72 -15.97 -68.43
C ILE A 121 -58.19 -15.83 -69.88
N GLU A 122 -57.26 -15.49 -70.78
CA GLU A 122 -57.43 -15.30 -72.22
C GLU A 122 -57.89 -16.58 -72.92
N SER A 123 -57.45 -17.75 -72.44
CA SER A 123 -57.91 -19.05 -72.96
C SER A 123 -59.41 -19.28 -72.75
N VAL A 124 -59.99 -18.76 -71.68
CA VAL A 124 -61.43 -18.86 -71.41
C VAL A 124 -62.21 -17.80 -72.17
N LEU A 125 -61.65 -16.58 -72.29
CA LEU A 125 -62.27 -15.46 -73.00
C LEU A 125 -62.35 -15.70 -74.51
N TYR A 126 -61.26 -16.17 -75.14
CA TYR A 126 -61.13 -16.21 -76.60
C TYR A 126 -60.86 -17.63 -77.16
N GLY A 127 -60.53 -18.61 -76.31
CA GLY A 127 -60.21 -19.99 -76.72
C GLY A 127 -61.39 -20.98 -76.63
N LYS A 128 -61.33 -22.09 -77.37
CA LYS A 128 -62.28 -23.21 -77.22
C LYS A 128 -61.97 -24.01 -75.94
N PRO A 129 -62.98 -24.54 -75.22
CA PRO A 129 -64.38 -24.74 -75.62
C PRO A 129 -65.32 -23.57 -75.30
N PHE A 130 -64.90 -22.59 -74.50
CA PHE A 130 -65.79 -21.56 -73.96
C PHE A 130 -65.99 -20.39 -74.91
N HIS A 131 -64.92 -19.85 -75.53
CA HIS A 131 -64.96 -18.77 -76.51
C HIS A 131 -65.89 -17.62 -76.09
N LEU A 132 -65.77 -17.23 -74.81
CA LEU A 132 -66.76 -16.44 -74.07
C LEU A 132 -67.05 -15.07 -74.70
N ASP A 133 -66.08 -14.47 -75.38
CA ASP A 133 -66.25 -13.21 -76.11
C ASP A 133 -67.30 -13.33 -77.22
N TYR A 134 -67.18 -14.35 -78.06
CA TYR A 134 -68.14 -14.63 -79.13
C TYR A 134 -69.55 -14.85 -78.59
N PHE A 135 -69.69 -15.63 -77.50
CA PHE A 135 -71.00 -15.88 -76.92
C PHE A 135 -71.57 -14.68 -76.14
N SER A 136 -70.72 -13.83 -75.57
CA SER A 136 -71.14 -12.60 -74.89
C SER A 136 -71.64 -11.56 -75.89
N VAL A 137 -70.88 -11.31 -76.96
CA VAL A 137 -71.32 -10.45 -78.08
C VAL A 137 -72.56 -11.02 -78.76
N GLY A 138 -72.59 -12.35 -78.95
CA GLY A 138 -73.76 -13.05 -79.48
C GLY A 138 -75.01 -12.90 -78.62
N LEU A 139 -74.87 -12.93 -77.29
CA LEU A 139 -75.98 -12.74 -76.35
C LEU A 139 -76.55 -11.32 -76.43
N VAL A 140 -75.70 -10.30 -76.49
CA VAL A 140 -76.11 -8.90 -76.66
C VAL A 140 -76.83 -8.70 -77.99
N ALA A 141 -76.22 -9.12 -79.10
CA ALA A 141 -76.81 -8.98 -80.44
C ALA A 141 -78.12 -9.75 -80.59
N ASN A 142 -78.30 -10.87 -79.88
CA ASN A 142 -79.57 -11.59 -79.82
C ASN A 142 -80.60 -10.83 -78.98
N GLY A 143 -80.21 -10.30 -77.82
CA GLY A 143 -81.06 -9.47 -76.96
C GLY A 143 -81.60 -8.24 -77.68
N GLU A 144 -80.75 -7.50 -78.39
CA GLU A 144 -81.15 -6.32 -79.16
C GLU A 144 -82.11 -6.63 -80.31
N ARG A 145 -81.85 -7.72 -81.05
CA ARG A 145 -82.75 -8.20 -82.10
C ARG A 145 -84.13 -8.55 -81.53
N LEU A 146 -84.15 -9.19 -80.37
CA LEU A 146 -85.39 -9.52 -79.65
C LEU A 146 -86.14 -8.27 -79.17
N ILE A 147 -85.44 -7.33 -78.53
CA ILE A 147 -86.01 -6.04 -78.10
C ILE A 147 -86.64 -5.33 -79.30
N SER A 148 -85.90 -5.21 -80.41
CA SER A 148 -86.39 -4.59 -81.65
C SER A 148 -87.63 -5.30 -82.20
N SER A 149 -87.65 -6.64 -82.14
CA SER A 149 -88.80 -7.43 -82.58
C SER A 149 -90.04 -7.18 -81.71
N PHE A 150 -89.90 -7.12 -80.38
CA PHE A 150 -91.00 -6.84 -79.46
C PHE A 150 -91.49 -5.39 -79.56
N GLU A 151 -90.58 -4.42 -79.67
CA GLU A 151 -90.93 -3.00 -79.89
C GLU A 151 -91.73 -2.83 -81.19
N SER A 152 -91.32 -3.50 -82.29
CA SER A 152 -92.07 -3.45 -83.55
C SER A 152 -93.48 -4.04 -83.46
N GLN A 153 -93.66 -5.12 -82.67
CA GLN A 153 -94.97 -5.74 -82.43
C GLN A 153 -95.87 -4.87 -81.55
N LEU A 154 -95.30 -4.16 -80.57
CA LEU A 154 -96.01 -3.27 -79.66
C LEU A 154 -96.41 -1.94 -80.31
N SER A 155 -95.59 -1.38 -81.20
CA SER A 155 -95.87 -0.11 -81.89
C SER A 155 -96.81 -0.22 -83.09
N GLY A 156 -97.28 -1.42 -83.45
CA GLY A 156 -98.26 -1.64 -84.53
C GLY A 156 -97.79 -1.23 -85.93
N ASN A 157 -96.50 -0.95 -86.12
CA ASN A 157 -95.95 -0.38 -87.34
C ASN A 157 -95.19 -1.46 -88.13
N ALA A 158 -95.78 -1.92 -89.23
CA ALA A 158 -95.30 -3.02 -90.07
C ALA A 158 -94.10 -2.65 -90.96
N ALA A 159 -93.01 -2.18 -90.35
CA ALA A 159 -91.77 -1.80 -91.03
C ALA A 159 -90.55 -2.65 -90.65
N TYR A 160 -90.76 -3.84 -90.07
CA TYR A 160 -89.69 -4.82 -89.86
C TYR A 160 -89.75 -5.92 -90.93
N LYS A 161 -88.88 -5.85 -91.94
CA LYS A 161 -88.68 -6.87 -93.00
C LYS A 161 -87.59 -7.87 -92.61
N GLY A 162 -87.65 -8.41 -91.39
CA GLY A 162 -86.92 -9.59 -90.96
C GLY A 162 -87.91 -10.74 -90.77
N GLY A 163 -87.64 -11.90 -91.37
CA GLY A 163 -88.58 -13.02 -91.54
C GLY A 163 -89.32 -13.46 -90.27
N GLY A 164 -90.58 -13.89 -90.45
CA GLY A 164 -91.51 -14.29 -89.40
C GLY A 164 -91.21 -15.60 -88.66
N GLU A 165 -89.93 -15.90 -88.41
CA GLU A 165 -89.56 -16.87 -87.37
C GLU A 165 -89.55 -16.15 -86.02
N ARG A 166 -90.19 -16.75 -85.00
CA ARG A 166 -90.00 -16.32 -83.62
C ARG A 166 -88.51 -16.43 -83.32
N VAL A 167 -87.81 -15.30 -83.28
CA VAL A 167 -86.41 -15.25 -82.84
C VAL A 167 -86.43 -15.74 -81.39
N ASN A 168 -86.10 -17.01 -81.18
CA ASN A 168 -85.89 -17.56 -79.85
C ASN A 168 -84.41 -17.40 -79.53
N LEU A 169 -84.13 -16.97 -78.31
CA LEU A 169 -82.76 -16.90 -77.83
C LEU A 169 -82.20 -18.32 -77.79
N ASP A 170 -81.12 -18.56 -78.53
CA ASP A 170 -80.53 -19.89 -78.65
C ASP A 170 -80.08 -20.36 -77.26
N ALA A 171 -80.73 -21.41 -76.76
CA ALA A 171 -80.42 -22.02 -75.48
C ALA A 171 -78.96 -22.50 -75.40
N SER A 172 -78.34 -22.80 -76.55
CA SER A 172 -76.93 -23.14 -76.66
C SER A 172 -76.03 -21.94 -76.34
N VAL A 173 -76.34 -20.75 -76.86
CA VAL A 173 -75.57 -19.52 -76.61
C VAL A 173 -75.68 -19.11 -75.14
N ALA A 174 -76.89 -19.14 -74.59
CA ALA A 174 -77.12 -18.83 -73.17
C ALA A 174 -76.34 -19.75 -72.21
N ASN A 175 -76.38 -21.06 -72.45
CA ASN A 175 -75.67 -22.04 -71.62
C ASN A 175 -74.15 -21.95 -71.81
N ALA A 176 -73.66 -21.69 -73.02
CA ALA A 176 -72.25 -21.46 -73.30
C ALA A 176 -71.71 -20.21 -72.57
N THR A 177 -72.46 -19.10 -72.59
CA THR A 177 -72.09 -17.87 -71.86
C THR A 177 -72.03 -18.11 -70.35
N LEU A 178 -73.01 -18.80 -69.79
CA LEU A 178 -73.11 -19.03 -68.34
C LEU A 178 -72.03 -20.00 -67.82
N SER A 179 -71.73 -21.05 -68.60
CA SER A 179 -70.63 -21.98 -68.30
C SER A 179 -69.26 -21.31 -68.48
N GLY A 180 -69.10 -20.44 -69.48
CA GLY A 180 -67.87 -19.69 -69.70
C GLY A 180 -67.57 -18.69 -68.57
N TYR A 181 -68.55 -17.92 -68.09
CA TYR A 181 -68.33 -17.04 -66.92
C TYR A 181 -68.06 -17.82 -65.62
N ALA A 182 -68.67 -19.01 -65.45
CA ALA A 182 -68.37 -19.87 -64.30
C ALA A 182 -66.94 -20.41 -64.34
N ALA A 183 -66.47 -20.84 -65.52
CA ALA A 183 -65.10 -21.29 -65.73
C ALA A 183 -64.09 -20.13 -65.55
N LEU A 184 -64.44 -18.93 -66.01
CA LEU A 184 -63.63 -17.73 -65.84
C LEU A 184 -63.45 -17.37 -64.36
N GLY A 185 -64.55 -17.38 -63.59
CA GLY A 185 -64.52 -17.14 -62.15
C GLY A 185 -63.66 -18.15 -61.39
N GLN A 186 -63.79 -19.44 -61.72
CA GLN A 186 -62.93 -20.49 -61.15
C GLN A 186 -61.45 -20.29 -61.52
N ARG A 187 -61.15 -19.83 -62.74
CA ARG A 187 -59.76 -19.58 -63.19
C ARG A 187 -59.10 -18.45 -62.43
N ILE A 188 -59.82 -17.33 -62.28
CA ILE A 188 -59.33 -16.15 -61.56
C ILE A 188 -59.10 -16.50 -60.09
N ALA A 189 -60.01 -17.24 -59.46
CA ALA A 189 -59.85 -17.71 -58.09
C ALA A 189 -58.62 -18.63 -57.92
N ALA A 190 -58.44 -19.62 -58.80
CA ALA A 190 -57.30 -20.54 -58.73
C ALA A 190 -55.95 -19.82 -58.93
N PHE A 191 -55.90 -18.84 -59.84
CA PHE A 191 -54.70 -18.03 -60.06
C PHE A 191 -54.39 -17.10 -58.89
N ALA A 192 -55.43 -16.52 -58.27
CA ALA A 192 -55.31 -15.71 -57.06
C ALA A 192 -54.75 -16.52 -55.89
N ASP A 193 -55.24 -17.75 -55.68
CA ASP A 193 -54.81 -18.63 -54.60
C ASP A 193 -53.35 -19.07 -54.78
N GLU A 194 -52.95 -19.52 -55.98
CA GLU A 194 -51.57 -19.96 -56.25
C GLU A 194 -50.55 -18.81 -56.06
N ARG A 195 -50.91 -17.59 -56.47
CA ARG A 195 -50.06 -16.40 -56.30
C ARG A 195 -49.97 -15.99 -54.82
N SER A 196 -51.07 -16.05 -54.09
CA SER A 196 -51.13 -15.73 -52.66
C SER A 196 -50.27 -16.70 -51.83
N GLU A 197 -50.36 -17.99 -52.12
CA GLU A 197 -49.58 -19.03 -51.42
C GLU A 197 -48.06 -18.83 -51.60
N LYS A 198 -47.60 -18.54 -52.82
CA LYS A 198 -46.18 -18.25 -53.11
C LYS A 198 -45.67 -17.01 -52.37
N LEU A 199 -46.47 -15.95 -52.28
CA LEU A 199 -46.10 -14.73 -51.57
C LEU A 199 -46.05 -14.95 -50.05
N LEU A 200 -46.97 -15.73 -49.50
CA LEU A 200 -47.00 -16.11 -48.09
C LEU A 200 -45.78 -16.94 -47.68
N ASP A 201 -45.37 -17.91 -48.50
CA ASP A 201 -44.20 -18.75 -48.20
C ASP A 201 -42.89 -17.94 -48.23
N LEU A 202 -42.77 -17.01 -49.19
CA LEU A 202 -41.63 -16.08 -49.24
C LEU A 202 -41.59 -15.17 -48.01
N HIS A 203 -42.73 -14.62 -47.59
CA HIS A 203 -42.84 -13.81 -46.39
C HIS A 203 -42.47 -14.61 -45.12
N ARG A 204 -42.98 -15.84 -44.99
CA ARG A 204 -42.69 -16.73 -43.86
C ARG A 204 -41.19 -17.05 -43.77
N THR A 205 -40.56 -17.34 -44.90
CA THR A 205 -39.11 -17.60 -44.97
C THR A 205 -38.30 -16.39 -44.53
N LEU A 206 -38.66 -15.20 -45.03
CA LEU A 206 -38.01 -13.94 -44.66
C LEU A 206 -38.18 -13.61 -43.17
N PHE A 207 -39.36 -13.90 -42.61
CA PHE A 207 -39.66 -13.70 -41.19
C PHE A 207 -38.78 -14.58 -40.29
N TYR A 208 -38.72 -15.89 -40.55
CA TYR A 208 -37.86 -16.78 -39.76
C TYR A 208 -36.38 -16.47 -39.92
N ALA A 209 -35.93 -16.11 -41.12
CA ALA A 209 -34.56 -15.68 -41.33
C ALA A 209 -34.22 -14.43 -40.50
N THR A 210 -35.16 -13.47 -40.40
CA THR A 210 -34.97 -12.25 -39.59
C THR A 210 -34.82 -12.59 -38.10
N ILE A 211 -35.68 -13.47 -37.56
CA ILE A 211 -35.57 -13.96 -36.18
C ILE A 211 -34.22 -14.65 -35.94
N GLY A 212 -33.77 -15.49 -36.89
CA GLY A 212 -32.48 -16.16 -36.80
C GLY A 212 -31.30 -15.19 -36.67
N VAL A 213 -31.28 -14.12 -37.49
CA VAL A 213 -30.25 -13.07 -37.41
C VAL A 213 -30.31 -12.34 -36.06
N ILE A 214 -31.51 -11.98 -35.57
CA ILE A 214 -31.66 -11.33 -34.26
C ILE A 214 -31.10 -12.20 -33.12
N VAL A 215 -31.40 -13.50 -33.12
CA VAL A 215 -30.89 -14.44 -32.11
C VAL A 215 -29.37 -14.57 -32.19
N LEU A 216 -28.81 -14.64 -33.40
CA LEU A 216 -27.37 -14.74 -33.61
C LEU A 216 -26.66 -13.47 -33.10
N VAL A 217 -27.20 -12.28 -33.40
CA VAL A 217 -26.72 -11.00 -32.85
C VAL A 217 -26.79 -10.99 -31.32
N ALA A 218 -27.89 -11.46 -30.72
CA ALA A 218 -28.02 -11.53 -29.27
C ALA A 218 -26.96 -12.46 -28.64
N LEU A 219 -26.75 -13.65 -29.20
CA LEU A 219 -25.77 -14.61 -28.66
C LEU A 219 -24.32 -14.12 -28.82
N PHE A 220 -23.98 -13.54 -29.97
CA PHE A 220 -22.61 -13.13 -30.28
C PHE A 220 -22.20 -11.80 -29.64
N ILE A 221 -23.17 -10.94 -29.27
CA ILE A 221 -22.89 -9.63 -28.67
C ILE A 221 -23.13 -9.62 -27.16
N PHE A 222 -24.31 -10.04 -26.68
CA PHE A 222 -24.66 -9.88 -25.25
C PHE A 222 -23.81 -10.75 -24.33
N ARG A 223 -23.44 -11.97 -24.75
CA ARG A 223 -22.63 -12.86 -23.92
C ARG A 223 -21.18 -12.37 -23.71
N PRO A 224 -20.40 -11.98 -24.73
CA PRO A 224 -19.07 -11.46 -24.49
C PRO A 224 -19.08 -10.05 -23.87
N MET A 225 -20.05 -9.20 -24.21
CA MET A 225 -20.12 -7.83 -23.66
C MET A 225 -20.45 -7.82 -22.15
N SER A 226 -21.40 -8.65 -21.70
CA SER A 226 -21.71 -8.79 -20.27
C SER A 226 -20.50 -9.27 -19.47
N LYS A 227 -19.77 -10.28 -19.97
CA LYS A 227 -18.52 -10.76 -19.35
C LYS A 227 -17.43 -9.70 -19.28
N ALA A 228 -17.26 -8.90 -20.34
CA ALA A 228 -16.27 -7.83 -20.36
C ALA A 228 -16.60 -6.69 -19.39
N ILE A 229 -17.87 -6.33 -19.26
CA ILE A 229 -18.34 -5.30 -18.32
C ILE A 229 -18.13 -5.76 -16.88
N LEU A 230 -18.54 -6.99 -16.54
CA LEU A 230 -18.34 -7.59 -15.21
C LEU A 230 -16.87 -7.58 -14.78
N ARG A 231 -15.97 -7.99 -15.68
CA ARG A 231 -14.54 -8.00 -15.40
C ARG A 231 -14.00 -6.60 -15.11
N LYS A 232 -14.37 -5.61 -15.93
CA LYS A 232 -13.91 -4.23 -15.78
C LYS A 232 -14.48 -3.56 -14.52
N THR A 233 -15.71 -3.90 -14.13
CA THR A 233 -16.27 -3.43 -12.86
C THR A 233 -15.56 -4.04 -11.65
N HIS A 234 -15.20 -5.33 -11.69
CA HIS A 234 -14.41 -5.96 -10.62
C HIS A 234 -13.03 -5.31 -10.49
N GLU A 235 -12.30 -5.15 -11.60
CA GLU A 235 -10.98 -4.50 -11.60
C GLU A 235 -11.02 -3.07 -11.02
N LEU A 236 -12.08 -2.29 -11.31
CA LEU A 236 -12.26 -0.95 -10.76
C LEU A 236 -12.58 -0.93 -9.26
N VAL A 237 -13.40 -1.88 -8.80
CA VAL A 237 -13.74 -2.00 -7.37
C VAL A 237 -12.52 -2.45 -6.57
N ASP A 238 -11.75 -3.41 -7.06
CA ASP A 238 -10.54 -3.91 -6.40
C ASP A 238 -9.45 -2.84 -6.34
N ALA A 239 -9.26 -2.06 -7.43
CA ALA A 239 -8.34 -0.93 -7.43
C ALA A 239 -8.76 0.15 -6.43
N ARG A 240 -10.06 0.48 -6.36
CA ARG A 240 -10.60 1.45 -5.40
C ARG A 240 -10.40 0.97 -3.96
N ASN A 241 -10.69 -0.30 -3.66
CA ASN A 241 -10.51 -0.87 -2.32
C ASN A 241 -9.03 -0.88 -1.92
N SER A 242 -8.14 -1.23 -2.85
CA SER A 242 -6.70 -1.22 -2.63
C SER A 242 -6.16 0.19 -2.37
N MET A 243 -6.64 1.18 -3.13
CA MET A 243 -6.28 2.59 -2.91
C MET A 243 -6.78 3.09 -1.55
N ALA A 244 -8.01 2.75 -1.17
CA ALA A 244 -8.56 3.11 0.14
C ALA A 244 -7.78 2.46 1.29
N PHE A 245 -7.35 1.21 1.13
CA PHE A 245 -6.53 0.50 2.11
C PHE A 245 -5.14 1.15 2.26
N ILE A 246 -4.43 1.41 1.15
CA ILE A 246 -3.09 2.03 1.17
C ILE A 246 -3.11 3.45 1.74
N ALA A 247 -4.22 4.19 1.56
CA ALA A 247 -4.35 5.53 2.11
C ALA A 247 -4.24 5.56 3.65
N VAL A 248 -4.64 4.49 4.33
CA VAL A 248 -4.72 4.44 5.80
C VAL A 248 -3.88 3.34 6.46
N HIS A 249 -3.29 2.43 5.66
CA HIS A 249 -2.43 1.34 6.13
C HIS A 249 -1.02 1.39 5.54
N ASP A 250 -0.05 0.87 6.29
CA ASP A 250 1.30 0.60 5.83
C ASP A 250 1.32 -0.62 4.90
N GLY A 251 1.90 -0.47 3.71
CA GLY A 251 1.85 -1.49 2.66
C GLY A 251 2.64 -2.77 2.95
N LEU A 252 3.60 -2.73 3.89
CA LEU A 252 4.40 -3.89 4.28
C LEU A 252 3.76 -4.63 5.46
N THR A 253 3.41 -3.91 6.52
CA THR A 253 2.99 -4.51 7.78
C THR A 253 1.48 -4.67 7.90
N GLY A 254 0.68 -3.91 7.15
CA GLY A 254 -0.78 -3.85 7.27
C GLY A 254 -1.29 -3.10 8.50
N LEU A 255 -0.40 -2.55 9.35
CA LEU A 255 -0.79 -1.64 10.44
C LEU A 255 -1.29 -0.31 9.88
N HIS A 256 -1.89 0.53 10.72
CA HIS A 256 -2.19 1.91 10.32
C HIS A 256 -0.90 2.67 9.98
N ASN A 257 -0.98 3.56 9.00
CA ASN A 257 0.16 4.40 8.62
C ASN A 257 0.22 5.69 9.47
N ARG A 258 1.32 6.44 9.32
CA ARG A 258 1.52 7.74 9.99
C ARG A 258 0.35 8.72 9.74
N THR A 259 -0.14 8.81 8.51
CA THR A 259 -1.24 9.73 8.15
C THR A 259 -2.51 9.41 8.93
N PHE A 260 -2.90 8.14 9.00
CA PHE A 260 -4.07 7.71 9.77
C PHE A 260 -3.92 8.06 11.25
N LEU A 261 -2.74 7.81 11.84
CA LEU A 261 -2.46 8.15 13.22
C LEU A 261 -2.65 9.66 13.45
N THR A 262 -2.00 10.50 12.66
CA THR A 262 -2.09 11.97 12.80
C THR A 262 -3.54 12.47 12.68
N ASP A 263 -4.30 11.96 11.71
CA ASP A 263 -5.68 12.41 11.47
C ASP A 263 -6.65 11.92 12.57
N HIS A 264 -6.41 10.73 13.14
CA HIS A 264 -7.33 10.10 14.08
C HIS A 264 -7.00 10.36 15.55
N PHE A 265 -5.74 10.64 15.90
CA PHE A 265 -5.30 10.68 17.29
C PHE A 265 -5.99 11.81 18.09
N GLU A 266 -6.16 13.00 17.51
CA GLU A 266 -6.94 14.08 18.12
C GLU A 266 -8.40 13.67 18.42
N THR A 267 -8.98 12.82 17.59
CA THR A 267 -10.34 12.29 17.82
C THR A 267 -10.37 11.33 19.00
N LEU A 268 -9.33 10.49 19.17
CA LEU A 268 -9.17 9.60 20.32
C LEU A 268 -9.05 10.39 21.62
N ILE A 269 -8.24 11.45 21.65
CA ILE A 269 -8.08 12.33 22.82
C ILE A 269 -9.41 12.99 23.19
N LYS A 270 -10.14 13.57 22.22
CA LYS A 270 -11.48 14.13 22.46
C LYS A 270 -12.47 13.08 22.96
N GLY A 271 -12.33 11.83 22.53
CA GLY A 271 -13.10 10.70 23.03
C GLY A 271 -12.78 10.33 24.48
N ALA A 272 -11.49 10.27 24.83
CA ALA A 272 -11.01 10.02 26.19
C ALA A 272 -11.42 11.15 27.15
N HIS A 273 -11.26 12.40 26.74
CA HIS A 273 -11.66 13.59 27.51
C HIS A 273 -13.15 13.55 27.89
N ARG A 274 -14.04 13.28 26.91
CA ARG A 274 -15.49 13.17 27.14
C ARG A 274 -15.85 12.06 28.14
N ARG A 275 -15.10 10.95 28.12
CA ARG A 275 -15.31 9.80 29.01
C ARG A 275 -14.55 9.90 30.34
N ARG A 276 -13.72 10.93 30.52
CA ARG A 276 -12.77 11.09 31.64
C ARG A 276 -11.85 9.88 31.80
N GLU A 277 -11.42 9.33 30.67
CA GLU A 277 -10.50 8.20 30.60
C GLU A 277 -9.08 8.66 30.30
N ARG A 278 -8.11 7.82 30.67
CA ARG A 278 -6.72 8.00 30.28
C ARG A 278 -6.45 7.31 28.95
N LEU A 279 -5.43 7.80 28.27
CA LEU A 279 -4.90 7.19 27.06
C LEU A 279 -3.37 7.11 27.24
N ALA A 280 -2.76 6.00 26.82
CA ALA A 280 -1.30 5.88 26.84
C ALA A 280 -0.79 5.69 25.42
N VAL A 281 0.26 6.45 25.09
CA VAL A 281 1.03 6.32 23.86
C VAL A 281 2.28 5.53 24.19
N ILE A 282 2.51 4.44 23.48
CA ILE A 282 3.72 3.64 23.55
C ILE A 282 4.39 3.71 22.17
N GLN A 283 5.49 4.45 22.08
CA GLN A 283 6.31 4.49 20.88
C GLN A 283 7.40 3.43 21.00
N LEU A 284 7.54 2.57 19.99
CA LEU A 284 8.48 1.46 19.96
C LEU A 284 9.45 1.61 18.78
N ASP A 285 10.67 1.15 18.98
CA ASP A 285 11.70 1.11 17.95
C ASP A 285 12.56 -0.15 18.11
N LEU A 286 12.92 -0.77 16.98
CA LEU A 286 13.75 -1.96 16.95
C LEU A 286 15.23 -1.64 17.12
N ASP A 287 15.81 -2.13 18.22
CA ASP A 287 17.21 -1.92 18.54
C ASP A 287 18.12 -2.55 17.47
N ARG A 288 19.06 -1.74 16.97
CA ARG A 288 20.07 -2.15 15.99
C ARG A 288 19.47 -2.75 14.70
N PHE A 289 18.26 -2.37 14.31
CA PHE A 289 17.61 -2.85 13.08
C PHE A 289 18.47 -2.68 11.82
N LYS A 290 19.24 -1.59 11.73
CA LYS A 290 20.21 -1.38 10.66
C LYS A 290 21.24 -2.51 10.55
N GLN A 291 21.74 -3.02 11.68
CA GLN A 291 22.69 -4.14 11.69
C GLN A 291 22.06 -5.42 11.14
N ILE A 292 20.77 -5.65 11.38
CA ILE A 292 20.02 -6.77 10.79
C ILE A 292 19.99 -6.62 9.26
N ASN A 293 19.64 -5.43 8.75
CA ASN A 293 19.65 -5.15 7.31
C ASN A 293 21.04 -5.30 6.68
N ASP A 294 22.07 -4.77 7.34
CA ASP A 294 23.44 -4.80 6.83
C ASP A 294 24.03 -6.23 6.81
N THR A 295 23.60 -7.09 7.74
CA THR A 295 24.12 -8.46 7.90
C THR A 295 23.32 -9.51 7.11
N LEU A 296 21.99 -9.40 7.11
CA LEU A 296 21.08 -10.43 6.56
C LEU A 296 20.28 -9.94 5.35
N GLY A 297 20.42 -8.67 4.98
CA GLY A 297 19.75 -8.04 3.84
C GLY A 297 18.34 -7.53 4.16
N HIS A 298 17.83 -6.66 3.30
CA HIS A 298 16.53 -6.00 3.47
C HIS A 298 15.34 -6.96 3.57
N ALA A 299 15.39 -8.13 2.90
CA ALA A 299 14.31 -9.11 2.99
C ALA A 299 14.14 -9.69 4.41
N ALA A 300 15.26 -9.85 5.14
CA ALA A 300 15.22 -10.27 6.53
C ALA A 300 14.67 -9.15 7.43
N GLY A 301 15.08 -7.89 7.17
CA GLY A 301 14.54 -6.73 7.87
C GLY A 301 13.04 -6.55 7.66
N ASP A 302 12.55 -6.67 6.42
CA ASP A 302 11.12 -6.62 6.09
C ASP A 302 10.34 -7.72 6.81
N TYR A 303 10.89 -8.92 6.89
CA TYR A 303 10.27 -10.02 7.63
C TYR A 303 10.18 -9.73 9.14
N VAL A 304 11.24 -9.19 9.73
CA VAL A 304 11.24 -8.75 11.13
C VAL A 304 10.15 -7.70 11.37
N LEU A 305 10.04 -6.69 10.50
CA LEU A 305 9.00 -5.66 10.61
C LEU A 305 7.58 -6.25 10.56
N VAL A 306 7.33 -7.21 9.67
CA VAL A 306 6.03 -7.90 9.55
C VAL A 306 5.73 -8.71 10.83
N VAL A 307 6.70 -9.44 11.35
CA VAL A 307 6.52 -10.23 12.59
C VAL A 307 6.31 -9.33 13.80
N THR A 308 7.07 -8.24 13.93
CA THR A 308 6.86 -7.24 15.00
C THR A 308 5.47 -6.65 14.93
N ALA A 309 5.02 -6.26 13.74
CA ALA A 309 3.68 -5.72 13.54
C ALA A 309 2.58 -6.72 13.93
N GLN A 310 2.78 -8.00 13.63
CA GLN A 310 1.84 -9.06 14.00
C GLN A 310 1.79 -9.23 15.52
N ARG A 311 2.94 -9.34 16.19
CA ARG A 311 3.05 -9.45 17.66
C ARG A 311 2.41 -8.25 18.37
N MET A 312 2.66 -7.04 17.90
CA MET A 312 1.99 -5.83 18.43
C MET A 312 0.47 -5.94 18.32
N ARG A 313 -0.03 -6.41 17.17
CA ARG A 313 -1.47 -6.52 16.91
C ARG A 313 -2.14 -7.58 17.79
N ASP A 314 -1.45 -8.70 18.03
CA ASP A 314 -1.93 -9.78 18.90
C ASP A 314 -1.93 -9.38 20.38
N SER A 315 -1.08 -8.43 20.76
CA SER A 315 -1.04 -7.82 22.09
C SER A 315 -2.05 -6.68 22.30
N CYS A 316 -2.52 -6.04 21.21
CA CYS A 316 -3.49 -4.92 21.19
C CYS A 316 -4.93 -5.45 21.44
N ARG A 317 -5.78 -4.71 22.18
CA ARG A 317 -7.24 -4.94 22.20
C ARG A 317 -7.87 -4.35 20.94
N ALA A 318 -9.10 -4.76 20.62
CA ALA A 318 -9.84 -4.17 19.49
C ALA A 318 -10.09 -2.65 19.63
N SER A 319 -10.04 -2.11 20.85
CA SER A 319 -10.13 -0.68 21.12
C SER A 319 -8.81 0.06 20.92
N ASP A 320 -7.68 -0.64 20.92
CA ASP A 320 -6.35 -0.04 20.85
C ASP A 320 -5.96 0.18 19.40
N LEU A 321 -5.08 1.15 19.16
CA LEU A 321 -4.61 1.49 17.82
C LEU A 321 -3.12 1.19 17.69
N CYS A 322 -2.79 0.34 16.74
CA CYS A 322 -1.43 -0.08 16.42
C CYS A 322 -1.06 0.53 15.03
N ALA A 323 0.01 1.33 14.95
CA ALA A 323 0.46 2.04 13.74
C ALA A 323 1.98 1.92 13.51
N ARG A 324 2.42 2.04 12.26
CA ARG A 324 3.84 2.15 11.88
C ARG A 324 4.12 3.54 11.33
N LEU A 325 5.07 4.26 11.92
CA LEU A 325 5.42 5.62 11.52
C LEU A 325 6.34 5.64 10.30
N GLY A 326 7.14 4.60 10.10
CA GLY A 326 8.14 4.47 9.04
C GLY A 326 9.41 3.79 9.58
N GLY A 327 10.23 3.22 8.70
CA GLY A 327 11.44 2.50 9.15
C GLY A 327 11.13 1.39 10.15
N ASP A 328 11.81 1.42 11.29
CA ASP A 328 11.68 0.55 12.46
C ASP A 328 10.80 1.14 13.59
N GLU A 329 10.11 2.26 13.34
CA GLU A 329 9.30 2.98 14.33
C GLU A 329 7.83 2.55 14.30
N PHE A 330 7.32 2.16 15.46
CA PHE A 330 5.94 1.77 15.69
C PHE A 330 5.31 2.60 16.82
N VAL A 331 3.99 2.77 16.77
CA VAL A 331 3.22 3.43 17.83
C VAL A 331 2.02 2.58 18.20
N MET A 332 1.79 2.43 19.49
CA MET A 332 0.58 1.85 20.05
C MET A 332 -0.13 2.90 20.92
N ILE A 333 -1.43 3.06 20.70
CA ILE A 333 -2.30 3.89 21.51
C ILE A 333 -3.26 2.98 22.27
N LEU A 334 -3.18 3.03 23.61
CA LEU A 334 -4.05 2.30 24.51
C LEU A 334 -5.23 3.17 24.91
N ASN A 335 -6.43 2.76 24.52
CA ASN A 335 -7.66 3.48 24.86
C ASN A 335 -8.20 3.00 26.21
N GLY A 336 -8.57 3.93 27.09
CA GLY A 336 -9.04 3.58 28.43
C GLY A 336 -7.94 2.94 29.26
N ALA A 337 -6.72 3.49 29.17
CA ALA A 337 -5.57 3.00 29.92
C ALA A 337 -5.86 3.07 31.43
N GLY A 338 -5.47 2.02 32.16
CA GLY A 338 -5.63 1.94 33.60
C GLY A 338 -4.63 2.79 34.38
N GLY A 339 -4.18 2.28 35.51
CA GLY A 339 -3.09 2.89 36.27
C GLY A 339 -1.74 2.78 35.55
N PRO A 340 -0.71 3.53 35.99
CA PRO A 340 0.67 3.36 35.52
C PRO A 340 1.14 1.91 35.56
N GLU A 341 0.72 1.14 36.57
CA GLU A 341 1.02 -0.28 36.76
C GLU A 341 0.45 -1.15 35.64
N ASP A 342 -0.77 -0.88 35.17
CA ASP A 342 -1.39 -1.61 34.07
C ASP A 342 -0.64 -1.36 32.75
N ILE A 343 -0.25 -0.10 32.53
CA ILE A 343 0.53 0.31 31.35
C ILE A 343 1.93 -0.34 31.40
N ASN A 344 2.55 -0.38 32.58
CA ASN A 344 3.86 -1.00 32.80
C ASN A 344 3.82 -2.50 32.49
N MET A 345 2.82 -3.23 33.02
CA MET A 345 2.63 -4.65 32.72
C MET A 345 2.43 -4.91 31.22
N LEU A 346 1.64 -4.07 30.55
CA LEU A 346 1.39 -4.24 29.12
C LEU A 346 2.65 -3.93 28.29
N ALA A 347 3.37 -2.86 28.60
CA ALA A 347 4.62 -2.51 27.92
C ALA A 347 5.68 -3.61 28.07
N ARG A 348 5.82 -4.20 29.26
CA ARG A 348 6.68 -5.37 29.49
C ARG A 348 6.29 -6.53 28.61
N ARG A 349 5.00 -6.91 28.62
CA ARG A 349 4.50 -8.04 27.83
C ARG A 349 4.74 -7.85 26.34
N ILE A 350 4.45 -6.65 25.82
CA ILE A 350 4.66 -6.33 24.39
C ILE A 350 6.14 -6.43 24.03
N LEU A 351 7.05 -5.90 24.86
CA LEU A 351 8.48 -5.98 24.61
C LEU A 351 8.98 -7.43 24.68
N GLU A 352 8.51 -8.23 25.65
CA GLU A 352 8.82 -9.66 25.74
C GLU A 352 8.39 -10.38 24.47
N GLU A 353 7.15 -10.17 24.01
CA GLU A 353 6.64 -10.77 22.77
C GLU A 353 7.44 -10.33 21.54
N ILE A 354 7.75 -9.04 21.41
CA ILE A 354 8.53 -8.51 20.28
C ILE A 354 9.95 -9.07 20.28
N ASN A 355 10.56 -9.27 21.45
CA ASN A 355 11.94 -9.76 21.59
C ASN A 355 12.09 -11.28 21.39
N GLU A 356 11.00 -12.03 21.26
CA GLU A 356 11.04 -13.48 21.00
C GLU A 356 11.83 -13.79 19.71
N PRO A 357 12.66 -14.85 19.66
CA PRO A 357 13.46 -15.18 18.48
C PRO A 357 12.62 -15.35 17.21
N ILE A 358 13.12 -14.82 16.09
CA ILE A 358 12.48 -14.90 14.76
C ILE A 358 13.32 -15.81 13.87
N THR A 359 12.71 -16.85 13.30
CA THR A 359 13.41 -17.72 12.34
C THR A 359 13.17 -17.24 10.91
N PHE A 360 14.24 -16.91 10.19
CA PHE A 360 14.20 -16.53 8.77
C PHE A 360 15.23 -17.33 7.98
N GLN A 361 14.79 -18.12 7.00
CA GLN A 361 15.64 -18.96 6.15
C GLN A 361 16.66 -19.83 6.92
N GLY A 362 16.25 -20.36 8.08
CA GLY A 362 17.10 -21.21 8.93
C GLY A 362 18.06 -20.46 9.84
N THR A 363 18.08 -19.12 9.80
CA THR A 363 18.83 -18.27 10.74
C THR A 363 17.89 -17.75 11.83
N THR A 364 18.33 -17.80 13.08
CA THR A 364 17.62 -17.20 14.21
C THR A 364 18.05 -15.76 14.39
N ILE A 365 17.10 -14.84 14.29
CA ILE A 365 17.25 -13.41 14.53
C ILE A 365 16.72 -13.13 15.93
N LEU A 366 17.48 -12.42 16.75
CA LEU A 366 17.06 -11.94 18.06
C LEU A 366 16.70 -10.45 17.90
N PRO A 367 15.42 -10.11 17.66
CA PRO A 367 15.01 -8.71 17.64
C PRO A 367 15.18 -8.12 19.05
N GLY A 368 15.75 -6.92 19.13
CA GLY A 368 15.65 -6.07 20.32
C GLY A 368 14.65 -4.96 20.04
N ALA A 369 13.91 -4.52 21.05
CA ALA A 369 13.04 -3.37 20.97
C ALA A 369 13.12 -2.53 22.25
N SER A 370 13.04 -1.22 22.06
CA SER A 370 12.91 -0.25 23.15
C SER A 370 11.57 0.48 23.03
N ALA A 371 11.02 0.94 24.15
CA ALA A 371 9.76 1.70 24.15
C ALA A 371 9.80 2.98 25.00
N GLY A 372 9.06 3.99 24.56
CA GLY A 372 8.81 5.22 25.30
C GLY A 372 7.33 5.42 25.52
N ILE A 373 6.95 5.83 26.74
CA ILE A 373 5.54 5.88 27.15
C ILE A 373 5.17 7.29 27.61
N ALA A 374 4.08 7.83 27.08
CA ALA A 374 3.45 9.07 27.56
C ALA A 374 1.95 8.86 27.79
N VAL A 375 1.38 9.52 28.80
CA VAL A 375 0.03 9.29 29.30
C VAL A 375 -0.81 10.56 29.28
N TYR A 376 -1.92 10.56 28.55
CA TYR A 376 -2.95 11.59 28.60
C TYR A 376 -3.85 11.41 29.84
N PRO A 377 -4.24 12.50 30.55
CA PRO A 377 -3.82 13.90 30.38
C PRO A 377 -2.63 14.28 31.30
N ILE A 378 -1.86 13.31 31.78
CA ILE A 378 -0.82 13.55 32.80
C ILE A 378 0.39 14.25 32.19
N ASP A 379 0.84 13.75 31.04
CA ASP A 379 2.08 14.15 30.40
C ASP A 379 1.85 15.23 29.33
N ALA A 380 0.65 15.29 28.73
CA ALA A 380 0.24 16.31 27.78
C ALA A 380 -1.27 16.27 27.49
N ASP A 381 -1.82 17.37 26.98
CA ASP A 381 -3.25 17.55 26.68
C ASP A 381 -3.60 17.43 25.18
N ASN A 382 -2.61 17.29 24.30
CA ASN A 382 -2.78 17.21 22.84
C ASN A 382 -1.95 16.08 22.23
N ALA A 383 -2.29 15.67 21.00
CA ALA A 383 -1.68 14.52 20.35
C ALA A 383 -0.20 14.71 19.99
N GLU A 384 0.17 15.92 19.58
CA GLU A 384 1.53 16.25 19.15
C GLU A 384 2.52 16.15 20.32
N ASP A 385 2.20 16.80 21.44
CA ASP A 385 3.04 16.77 22.63
C ASP A 385 3.15 15.36 23.23
N LEU A 386 2.08 14.55 23.19
CA LEU A 386 2.13 13.15 23.65
C LEU A 386 3.10 12.29 22.81
N LEU A 387 3.12 12.47 21.49
CA LEU A 387 4.08 11.76 20.63
C LEU A 387 5.51 12.23 20.93
N VAL A 388 5.73 13.54 21.08
CA VAL A 388 7.05 14.09 21.43
C VAL A 388 7.53 13.56 22.80
N HIS A 389 6.65 13.52 23.79
CA HIS A 389 6.96 13.01 25.13
C HIS A 389 7.25 11.49 25.11
N ALA A 390 6.51 10.71 24.33
CA ALA A 390 6.79 9.30 24.13
C ALA A 390 8.15 9.09 23.43
N ASP A 391 8.49 9.90 22.43
CA ASP A 391 9.78 9.85 21.75
C ASP A 391 10.96 10.17 22.69
N LEU A 392 10.83 11.20 23.54
CA LEU A 392 11.82 11.53 24.56
C LEU A 392 12.04 10.37 25.55
N ALA A 393 10.96 9.71 25.96
CA ALA A 393 11.02 8.54 26.80
C ALA A 393 11.70 7.34 26.10
N LEU A 394 11.42 7.13 24.81
CA LEU A 394 12.06 6.10 24.00
C LEU A 394 13.56 6.33 23.87
N TYR A 395 13.97 7.58 23.62
CA TYR A 395 15.38 7.96 23.58
C TYR A 395 16.10 7.65 24.88
N SER A 396 15.45 7.89 26.03
CA SER A 396 15.98 7.53 27.35
C SER A 396 16.18 6.02 27.50
N ALA A 397 15.18 5.22 27.12
CA ALA A 397 15.26 3.75 27.17
C ALA A 397 16.44 3.21 26.32
N LYS A 398 16.62 3.75 25.11
CA LYS A 398 17.76 3.41 24.24
C LYS A 398 19.11 3.79 24.86
N LYS A 399 19.19 4.94 25.54
CA LYS A 399 20.43 5.39 26.21
C LYS A 399 20.83 4.51 27.40
N LEU A 400 19.88 3.82 28.04
CA LEU A 400 20.11 2.90 29.16
C LEU A 400 20.55 1.49 28.73
N GLY A 401 20.80 1.27 27.43
CA GLY A 401 21.29 0.00 26.88
C GLY A 401 20.35 -0.66 25.88
N GLY A 402 19.16 -0.07 25.65
CA GLY A 402 18.12 -0.67 24.80
C GLY A 402 17.40 -1.82 25.50
N GLY A 403 16.48 -2.48 24.80
CA GLY A 403 15.75 -3.65 25.30
C GLY A 403 14.82 -3.37 26.48
N SER A 404 14.44 -2.11 26.71
CA SER A 404 13.66 -1.68 27.87
C SER A 404 12.69 -0.57 27.50
N PHE A 405 11.88 -0.14 28.47
CA PHE A 405 10.98 1.00 28.29
C PHE A 405 11.17 2.05 29.37
N SER A 406 10.83 3.29 29.04
CA SER A 406 10.78 4.40 29.99
C SER A 406 9.43 5.10 29.90
N PHE A 407 8.96 5.59 31.04
CA PHE A 407 7.89 6.59 31.07
C PHE A 407 8.50 7.98 30.85
N PHE A 408 7.71 8.85 30.24
CA PHE A 408 7.97 10.27 30.23
C PHE A 408 7.87 10.82 31.66
N SER A 409 8.72 11.78 31.96
CA SER A 409 8.58 12.65 33.11
C SER A 409 9.18 14.01 32.78
N GLU A 410 8.70 15.06 33.43
CA GLU A 410 9.26 16.39 33.25
C GLU A 410 10.73 16.46 33.69
N GLU A 411 11.12 15.64 34.68
CA GLU A 411 12.52 15.50 35.09
C GLU A 411 13.38 14.90 33.97
N LEU A 412 12.87 13.89 33.27
CA LEU A 412 13.54 13.31 32.11
C LEU A 412 13.72 14.34 31.00
N ARG A 413 12.69 15.14 30.70
CA ARG A 413 12.80 16.22 29.70
C ARG A 413 13.91 17.19 30.07
N ARG A 414 13.93 17.66 31.31
CA ARG A 414 14.97 18.56 31.83
C ARG A 414 16.36 17.95 31.76
N GLU A 415 16.51 16.67 32.10
CA GLU A 415 17.79 15.95 32.02
C GLU A 415 18.29 15.88 30.57
N LEU A 416 17.41 15.61 29.61
CA LEU A 416 17.74 15.54 28.19
C LEU A 416 18.14 16.91 27.62
N ASP A 417 17.38 17.95 27.95
CA ASP A 417 17.70 19.33 27.55
C ASP A 417 19.01 19.80 28.19
N TYR A 418 19.21 19.48 29.48
CA TYR A 418 20.45 19.77 30.19
C TYR A 418 21.66 19.12 29.53
N ARG A 419 21.54 17.84 29.13
CA ARG A 419 22.61 17.11 28.44
C ARG A 419 22.92 17.68 27.06
N LYS A 420 21.90 18.07 26.29
CA LYS A 420 22.10 18.73 24.99
C LYS A 420 22.86 20.03 25.15
N GLN A 421 22.49 20.83 26.17
CA GLN A 421 23.21 22.05 26.48
C GLN A 421 24.65 21.74 26.91
N LEU A 422 24.85 20.73 27.76
CA LEU A 422 26.19 20.31 28.19
C LEU A 422 27.07 19.87 27.02
N GLU A 423 26.50 19.15 26.03
CA GLU A 423 27.22 18.78 24.80
C GLU A 423 27.69 20.03 24.03
N HIS A 424 26.82 21.02 23.87
CA HIS A 424 27.17 22.28 23.23
C HIS A 424 28.27 23.01 24.00
N ASP A 425 28.11 23.12 25.32
CA ASP A 425 29.03 23.82 26.21
C ASP A 425 30.41 23.13 26.22
N ILE A 426 30.49 21.79 26.12
CA ILE A 426 31.75 21.06 25.98
C ILE A 426 32.48 21.46 24.71
N LYS A 427 31.80 21.54 23.56
CA LYS A 427 32.41 21.98 22.29
C LYS A 427 32.98 23.39 22.41
N VAL A 428 32.26 24.30 23.06
CA VAL A 428 32.75 25.65 23.32
C VAL A 428 34.00 25.59 24.20
N ALA A 429 33.94 24.87 25.32
CA ALA A 429 35.06 24.72 26.25
C ALA A 429 36.32 24.11 25.62
N ILE A 430 36.16 23.19 24.65
CA ILE A 430 37.27 22.65 23.86
C ILE A 430 37.89 23.77 23.01
N SER A 431 37.08 24.51 22.25
CA SER A 431 37.59 25.57 21.37
C SER A 431 38.27 26.72 22.13
N GLU A 432 37.84 26.98 23.37
CA GLU A 432 38.43 27.99 24.26
C GLU A 432 39.57 27.45 25.15
N ASN A 433 39.90 26.16 25.07
CA ASN A 433 40.83 25.49 26.00
C ASN A 433 40.47 25.72 27.49
N ALA A 434 39.18 25.75 27.83
CA ALA A 434 38.66 26.15 29.13
C ALA A 434 38.81 25.09 30.24
N PHE A 435 39.13 23.83 29.90
CA PHE A 435 39.37 22.77 30.88
C PHE A 435 40.63 23.05 31.71
N GLN A 436 40.51 22.89 33.01
CA GLN A 436 41.58 23.10 33.99
C GLN A 436 42.08 21.74 34.50
N VAL A 437 43.31 21.74 35.01
CA VAL A 437 43.91 20.56 35.65
C VAL A 437 44.13 20.87 37.12
N TYR A 438 43.57 20.01 37.96
CA TYR A 438 43.83 19.99 39.39
C TYR A 438 44.73 18.81 39.69
N PHE A 439 45.51 18.92 40.75
CA PHE A 439 46.55 17.96 41.06
C PHE A 439 46.30 17.39 42.46
N GLN A 440 46.29 16.06 42.56
CA GLN A 440 46.13 15.35 43.83
C GLN A 440 47.39 14.54 44.16
N PRO A 441 48.12 14.88 45.24
CA PRO A 441 49.34 14.18 45.62
C PRO A 441 49.10 12.74 46.08
N GLN A 442 50.06 11.88 45.76
CA GLN A 442 50.20 10.51 46.24
C GLN A 442 51.42 10.41 47.14
N VAL A 443 51.30 9.75 48.29
CA VAL A 443 52.37 9.69 49.29
C VAL A 443 52.63 8.27 49.79
N SER A 444 53.88 8.03 50.18
CA SER A 444 54.26 6.87 50.97
C SER A 444 53.89 7.07 52.43
N LEU A 445 53.21 6.09 53.02
CA LEU A 445 52.83 6.07 54.43
C LEU A 445 54.04 5.82 55.35
N SER A 446 55.01 5.02 54.91
CA SER A 446 56.19 4.66 55.71
C SER A 446 57.17 5.81 55.92
N ASN A 447 57.44 6.61 54.89
CA ASN A 447 58.43 7.68 54.92
C ASN A 447 57.86 9.09 54.64
N GLY A 448 56.57 9.19 54.30
CA GLY A 448 55.91 10.46 54.02
C GLY A 448 56.35 11.15 52.71
N ALA A 449 57.21 10.51 51.91
CA ALA A 449 57.69 11.02 50.64
C ALA A 449 56.60 11.03 49.59
N ILE A 450 56.70 11.98 48.66
CA ILE A 450 55.80 12.11 47.53
C ILE A 450 56.20 11.06 46.49
N SER A 451 55.26 10.20 46.12
CA SER A 451 55.48 9.15 45.13
C SER A 451 54.91 9.50 43.76
N GLY A 452 53.90 10.35 43.73
CA GLY A 452 53.28 10.82 42.51
C GLY A 452 52.29 11.95 42.75
N ILE A 453 51.70 12.41 41.66
CA ILE A 453 50.64 13.39 41.64
C ILE A 453 49.72 13.10 40.46
N GLU A 454 48.43 12.96 40.74
CA GLU A 454 47.42 12.69 39.72
C GLU A 454 46.89 14.01 39.15
N ALA A 455 46.80 14.09 37.82
CA ALA A 455 46.18 15.17 37.08
C ALA A 455 44.70 14.87 36.84
N LEU A 456 43.85 15.66 37.49
CA LEU A 456 42.41 15.52 37.46
C LEU A 456 41.78 16.68 36.70
N VAL A 457 41.05 16.36 35.62
CA VAL A 457 40.34 17.35 34.82
C VAL A 457 39.27 18.05 35.65
N ARG A 458 39.14 19.37 35.48
CA ARG A 458 38.12 20.21 36.11
C ARG A 458 37.59 21.18 35.07
N TRP A 459 36.27 21.31 34.97
CA TRP A 459 35.66 22.26 34.06
C TRP A 459 34.99 23.41 34.80
N LYS A 460 35.59 24.61 34.67
CA LYS A 460 35.03 25.85 35.20
C LYS A 460 34.18 26.52 34.12
N HIS A 461 32.88 26.29 34.16
CA HIS A 461 31.91 26.93 33.28
C HIS A 461 31.70 28.40 33.67
N ALA A 462 31.56 29.28 32.68
CA ALA A 462 31.40 30.72 32.90
C ALA A 462 30.17 31.05 33.75
N GLU A 463 29.03 30.42 33.44
CA GLU A 463 27.76 30.69 34.14
C GLU A 463 27.48 29.72 35.30
N ARG A 464 27.87 28.45 35.20
CA ARG A 464 27.49 27.38 36.14
C ARG A 464 28.53 27.12 37.22
N GLY A 465 29.69 27.79 37.14
CA GLY A 465 30.80 27.52 38.05
C GLY A 465 31.46 26.18 37.76
N MET A 466 31.84 25.43 38.79
CA MET A 466 32.55 24.17 38.63
C MET A 466 31.62 23.01 38.31
N ILE A 467 31.75 22.44 37.12
CA ILE A 467 31.06 21.23 36.68
C ILE A 467 31.93 20.01 37.03
N ALA A 468 31.31 19.00 37.65
CA ALA A 468 32.01 17.81 38.13
C ALA A 468 32.40 16.87 36.97
N PRO A 469 33.55 16.18 37.03
CA PRO A 469 33.94 15.18 36.02
C PRO A 469 32.88 14.10 35.77
N GLY A 470 32.23 13.61 36.81
CA GLY A 470 31.17 12.59 36.70
C GLY A 470 29.93 13.07 35.93
N GLU A 471 29.82 14.36 35.65
CA GLU A 471 28.70 14.96 34.93
C GLU A 471 29.01 15.13 33.43
N PHE A 472 30.20 15.67 33.10
CA PHE A 472 30.54 15.97 31.70
C PHE A 472 31.33 14.85 31.00
N ILE A 473 32.13 14.03 31.71
CA ILE A 473 32.90 12.94 31.09
C ILE A 473 31.97 11.92 30.40
N PRO A 474 30.86 11.45 31.01
CA PRO A 474 29.96 10.50 30.34
C PRO A 474 29.33 11.07 29.06
N VAL A 475 29.13 12.39 29.00
CA VAL A 475 28.63 13.08 27.80
C VAL A 475 29.73 13.20 26.77
N ALA A 476 30.94 13.60 27.17
CA ALA A 476 32.10 13.71 26.28
C ALA A 476 32.48 12.36 25.65
N GLU A 477 32.45 11.26 26.40
CA GLU A 477 32.72 9.91 25.89
C GLU A 477 31.69 9.49 24.83
N LYS A 478 30.39 9.68 25.13
CA LYS A 478 29.30 9.32 24.21
C LYS A 478 29.32 10.15 22.92
N CYS A 479 29.77 11.40 23.00
CA CYS A 479 29.85 12.30 21.86
C CYS A 479 31.22 12.27 21.15
N GLY A 480 32.18 11.48 21.66
CA GLY A 480 33.51 11.33 21.05
C GLY A 480 34.46 12.52 21.28
N PHE A 481 34.25 13.34 22.31
CA PHE A 481 35.08 14.51 22.62
C PHE A 481 36.30 14.20 23.50
N MET A 482 36.42 12.98 24.04
CA MET A 482 37.56 12.63 24.90
C MET A 482 38.94 12.85 24.24
N PRO A 483 39.17 12.54 22.96
CA PRO A 483 40.42 12.90 22.27
C PRO A 483 40.79 14.38 22.34
N GLU A 484 39.82 15.28 22.22
CA GLU A 484 40.05 16.72 22.23
C GLU A 484 40.28 17.25 23.65
N ILE A 485 39.45 16.81 24.61
CA ILE A 485 39.60 17.16 26.03
C ILE A 485 40.93 16.63 26.58
N GLY A 486 41.25 15.38 26.25
CA GLY A 486 42.49 14.71 26.61
C GLY A 486 43.71 15.50 26.20
N ARG A 487 43.77 15.95 24.93
CA ARG A 487 44.90 16.77 24.44
C ARG A 487 45.09 18.06 25.25
N ILE A 488 44.01 18.72 25.65
CA ILE A 488 44.07 19.93 26.50
C ILE A 488 44.63 19.57 27.89
N VAL A 489 44.12 18.49 28.50
CA VAL A 489 44.53 18.02 29.83
C VAL A 489 45.99 17.57 29.83
N PHE A 490 46.40 16.72 28.88
CA PHE A 490 47.79 16.27 28.72
C PHE A 490 48.75 17.44 28.55
N THR A 491 48.44 18.39 27.68
CA THR A 491 49.29 19.56 27.44
C THR A 491 49.50 20.35 28.74
N LYS A 492 48.41 20.72 29.42
CA LYS A 492 48.49 21.51 30.66
C LYS A 492 49.18 20.75 31.81
N ALA A 493 48.88 19.47 31.97
CA ALA A 493 49.46 18.64 33.03
C ALA A 493 50.97 18.45 32.83
N ILE A 494 51.40 18.13 31.60
CA ILE A 494 52.81 17.93 31.26
C ILE A 494 53.59 19.25 31.35
N GLU A 495 53.03 20.36 30.85
CA GLU A 495 53.66 21.68 30.97
C GLU A 495 53.88 22.08 32.43
N GLN A 496 52.90 21.83 33.30
CA GLN A 496 53.01 22.14 34.72
C GLN A 496 54.02 21.25 35.44
N ALA A 497 54.02 19.94 35.16
CA ALA A 497 55.00 19.02 35.74
C ALA A 497 56.43 19.33 35.28
N ALA A 498 56.61 19.74 34.02
CA ALA A 498 57.91 20.18 33.51
C ALA A 498 58.39 21.47 34.20
N GLU A 499 57.49 22.40 34.53
CA GLU A 499 57.83 23.57 35.33
C GLU A 499 58.33 23.18 36.72
N TRP A 500 57.64 22.25 37.39
CA TRP A 500 58.07 21.74 38.70
C TRP A 500 59.41 21.01 38.63
N ASP A 501 59.65 20.21 37.59
CA ASP A 501 60.92 19.50 37.39
C ASP A 501 62.08 20.49 37.17
N ARG A 502 61.89 21.51 36.33
CA ARG A 502 62.89 22.59 36.12
C ARG A 502 63.15 23.39 37.40
N ALA A 503 62.15 23.57 38.24
CA ALA A 503 62.26 24.26 39.53
C ALA A 503 62.88 23.37 40.63
N GLY A 504 63.19 22.10 40.35
CA GLY A 504 63.73 21.16 41.33
C GLY A 504 62.71 20.69 42.37
N ILE A 505 61.42 20.84 42.11
CA ILE A 505 60.34 20.43 43.01
C ILE A 505 60.08 18.93 42.81
N ALA A 506 60.20 18.15 43.89
CA ALA A 506 59.94 16.71 43.84
C ALA A 506 58.42 16.43 43.88
N PHE A 507 57.87 15.98 42.74
CA PHE A 507 56.46 15.56 42.63
C PHE A 507 56.30 14.05 42.36
N GLY A 508 57.40 13.30 42.30
CA GLY A 508 57.37 11.87 41.92
C GLY A 508 57.05 11.70 40.43
N ARG A 509 55.96 11.00 40.13
CA ARG A 509 55.41 10.81 38.79
C ARG A 509 54.11 11.61 38.61
N LEU A 510 53.93 12.21 37.45
CA LEU A 510 52.64 12.76 37.02
C LEU A 510 51.79 11.61 36.46
N ALA A 511 50.65 11.32 37.09
CA ALA A 511 49.69 10.36 36.58
C ALA A 511 48.55 11.09 35.83
N VAL A 512 48.21 10.61 34.63
CA VAL A 512 47.14 11.19 33.79
C VAL A 512 46.23 10.08 33.29
N ASN A 513 44.93 10.23 33.53
CA ASN A 513 43.89 9.34 33.02
C ASN A 513 43.82 9.38 31.49
N VAL A 514 43.74 8.20 30.86
CA VAL A 514 43.55 8.07 29.41
C VAL A 514 42.42 7.09 29.09
N SER A 515 41.47 7.55 28.27
CA SER A 515 40.34 6.74 27.83
C SER A 515 40.71 5.80 26.67
N GLY A 516 39.93 4.72 26.50
CA GLY A 516 40.10 3.81 25.37
C GLY A 516 39.77 4.43 24.00
N THR A 517 39.04 5.55 23.95
CA THR A 517 38.81 6.30 22.70
C THR A 517 40.02 7.14 22.32
N GLU A 518 40.68 7.78 23.29
CA GLU A 518 41.97 8.46 23.08
C GLU A 518 43.05 7.50 22.59
N LEU A 519 43.18 6.33 23.21
CA LEU A 519 44.18 5.32 22.81
C LEU A 519 43.91 4.73 21.42
N ARG A 520 42.69 4.81 20.90
CA ARG A 520 42.35 4.39 19.53
C ARG A 520 42.81 5.41 18.47
N GLU A 521 43.01 6.67 18.84
CA GLU A 521 43.46 7.70 17.89
C GLU A 521 44.82 7.32 17.28
N PRO A 522 44.95 7.23 15.95
CA PRO A 522 46.16 6.75 15.29
C PRO A 522 47.43 7.54 15.66
N ASP A 523 47.31 8.80 16.05
CA ASP A 523 48.44 9.69 16.34
C ASP A 523 48.64 10.03 17.82
N PHE A 524 47.97 9.31 18.73
CA PHE A 524 48.05 9.57 20.18
C PHE A 524 49.48 9.48 20.73
N ASP A 525 50.24 8.44 20.39
CA ASP A 525 51.63 8.25 20.84
C ASP A 525 52.54 9.37 20.30
N ARG A 526 52.38 9.73 19.03
CA ARG A 526 53.08 10.88 18.42
C ARG A 526 52.76 12.18 19.15
N PHE A 527 51.49 12.44 19.48
CA PHE A 527 51.08 13.62 20.23
C PHE A 527 51.69 13.64 21.64
N LEU A 528 51.64 12.50 22.35
CA LEU A 528 52.18 12.37 23.70
C LEU A 528 53.68 12.69 23.74
N PHE A 529 54.45 12.05 22.86
CA PHE A 529 55.90 12.25 22.81
C PHE A 529 56.27 13.66 22.38
N ALA A 530 55.58 14.25 21.39
CA ALA A 530 55.81 15.63 21.00
C ALA A 530 55.52 16.61 22.14
N THR A 531 54.50 16.34 22.97
CA THR A 531 54.15 17.17 24.13
C THR A 531 55.21 17.06 25.22
N LEU A 532 55.68 15.86 25.54
CA LEU A 532 56.78 15.62 26.48
C LEU A 532 58.08 16.31 26.03
N GLU A 533 58.45 16.15 24.77
CA GLU A 533 59.64 16.76 24.17
C GLU A 533 59.57 18.29 24.20
N LYS A 534 58.44 18.87 23.77
CA LYS A 534 58.22 20.32 23.78
C LYS A 534 58.29 20.91 25.18
N ALA A 535 57.73 20.21 26.18
CA ALA A 535 57.74 20.66 27.57
C ALA A 535 59.09 20.41 28.26
N GLY A 536 59.91 19.49 27.75
CA GLY A 536 61.17 19.08 28.35
C GLY A 536 61.00 18.17 29.57
N LEU A 537 59.91 17.38 29.64
CA LEU A 537 59.67 16.42 30.72
C LEU A 537 60.16 15.03 30.30
N ALA A 538 60.98 14.40 31.14
CA ALA A 538 61.46 13.04 30.88
C ALA A 538 60.28 12.04 30.89
N PRO A 539 60.18 11.09 29.94
CA PRO A 539 59.09 10.12 29.88
C PRO A 539 58.88 9.32 31.17
N GLN A 540 59.95 9.05 31.92
CA GLN A 540 59.92 8.31 33.19
C GLN A 540 59.18 9.05 34.32
N LYS A 541 58.92 10.35 34.15
CA LYS A 541 58.13 11.17 35.07
C LYS A 541 56.64 11.12 34.78
N LEU A 542 56.21 10.45 33.71
CA LEU A 542 54.81 10.30 33.35
C LEU A 542 54.32 8.86 33.61
N SER A 543 53.11 8.77 34.15
CA SER A 543 52.30 7.56 34.28
C SER A 543 50.98 7.78 33.52
N LEU A 544 50.57 6.80 32.71
CA LEU A 544 49.22 6.77 32.12
C LEU A 544 48.34 5.84 32.93
N GLU A 545 47.19 6.34 33.36
CA GLU A 545 46.18 5.57 34.07
C GLU A 545 45.14 5.04 33.08
N ILE A 546 44.99 3.72 33.02
CA ILE A 546 44.06 3.01 32.13
C ILE A 546 43.13 2.12 32.93
N VAL A 547 41.87 2.06 32.55
CA VAL A 547 40.92 1.10 33.11
C VAL A 547 41.15 -0.30 32.53
N GLU A 548 40.77 -1.32 33.30
CA GLU A 548 40.96 -2.73 32.93
C GLU A 548 40.39 -3.11 31.55
N SER A 549 39.21 -2.61 31.22
CA SER A 549 38.51 -2.94 29.96
C SER A 549 39.29 -2.58 28.70
N VAL A 550 40.22 -1.61 28.79
CA VAL A 550 41.06 -1.18 27.67
C VAL A 550 42.12 -2.23 27.31
N ILE A 551 42.59 -3.00 28.29
CA ILE A 551 43.63 -4.03 28.08
C ILE A 551 43.02 -5.30 27.47
N LEU A 552 41.76 -5.62 27.82
CA LEU A 552 41.09 -6.85 27.40
C LEU A 552 40.65 -6.85 25.92
N ASP A 553 40.60 -5.69 25.26
CA ASP A 553 40.04 -5.50 23.91
C ASP A 553 41.10 -5.56 22.78
N ASP A 554 42.18 -6.34 22.96
CA ASP A 554 43.40 -6.29 22.11
C ASP A 554 43.25 -6.89 20.70
N GLU A 555 42.45 -7.95 20.53
CA GLU A 555 42.41 -8.72 19.26
C GLU A 555 41.90 -7.93 18.04
N LYS A 556 41.32 -6.73 18.23
CA LYS A 556 40.77 -5.90 17.14
C LYS A 556 41.19 -4.43 17.15
N THR A 557 41.74 -3.90 18.23
CA THR A 557 41.89 -2.44 18.42
C THR A 557 43.31 -1.91 18.24
N GLY A 558 44.35 -2.75 18.35
CA GLY A 558 45.76 -2.35 18.23
C GLY A 558 46.29 -1.52 19.42
N ILE A 559 45.51 -1.40 20.50
CA ILE A 559 45.85 -0.59 21.67
C ILE A 559 47.07 -1.16 22.42
N ALA A 560 47.17 -2.49 22.61
CA ALA A 560 48.28 -3.06 23.38
C ALA A 560 49.64 -2.83 22.69
N ALA A 561 49.69 -2.85 21.36
CA ALA A 561 50.91 -2.51 20.62
C ALA A 561 51.35 -1.06 20.89
N LYS A 562 50.39 -0.13 20.94
CA LYS A 562 50.64 1.28 21.26
C LYS A 562 51.10 1.47 22.70
N LEU A 563 50.47 0.80 23.66
CA LEU A 563 50.89 0.82 25.07
C LEU A 563 52.31 0.26 25.24
N ARG A 564 52.67 -0.83 24.56
CA ARG A 564 54.04 -1.36 24.55
C ARG A 564 55.04 -0.36 23.98
N HIS A 565 54.67 0.36 22.91
CA HIS A 565 55.50 1.42 22.33
C HIS A 565 55.71 2.58 23.32
N ILE A 566 54.65 3.05 23.96
CA ILE A 566 54.68 4.11 24.98
C ILE A 566 55.56 3.72 26.17
N ARG A 567 55.41 2.48 26.66
CA ARG A 567 56.22 1.94 27.75
C ARG A 567 57.69 1.80 27.37
N ALA A 568 58.00 1.36 26.14
CA ALA A 568 59.38 1.25 25.67
C ALA A 568 60.12 2.60 25.63
N ALA A 569 59.37 3.71 25.47
CA ALA A 569 59.91 5.06 25.57
C ALA A 569 60.14 5.53 27.03
N GLY A 570 59.70 4.75 28.02
CA GLY A 570 59.93 4.98 29.45
C GLY A 570 58.74 5.55 30.21
N VAL A 571 57.57 5.72 29.58
CA VAL A 571 56.33 6.11 30.26
C VAL A 571 55.79 4.92 31.05
N HIS A 572 55.34 5.15 32.29
CA HIS A 572 54.78 4.09 33.12
C HIS A 572 53.31 3.87 32.82
N LEU A 573 52.83 2.66 33.01
CA LEU A 573 51.42 2.29 32.86
C LEU A 573 50.85 1.86 34.21
N GLU A 574 49.73 2.46 34.58
CA GLU A 574 49.04 2.21 35.85
C GLU A 574 47.60 1.75 35.57
N LEU A 575 47.17 0.69 36.24
CA LEU A 575 45.83 0.15 36.09
C LEU A 575 44.90 0.78 37.13
N ASP A 576 43.88 1.47 36.66
CA ASP A 576 42.89 2.17 37.48
C ASP A 576 41.64 1.32 37.77
N ASP A 577 40.92 1.66 38.84
CA ASP A 577 39.66 1.01 39.28
C ASP A 577 39.71 -0.53 39.43
N PHE A 578 40.88 -1.08 39.82
CA PHE A 578 41.08 -2.53 39.87
C PHE A 578 40.16 -3.21 40.90
N GLY A 579 39.43 -4.25 40.45
CA GLY A 579 38.56 -5.09 41.30
C GLY A 579 37.06 -4.82 41.17
N THR A 580 36.63 -3.86 40.35
CA THR A 580 35.20 -3.52 40.17
C THR A 580 34.48 -4.28 39.04
N GLY A 581 35.20 -5.06 38.22
CA GLY A 581 34.67 -5.80 37.06
C GLY A 581 34.97 -7.31 37.06
N TYR A 582 34.66 -7.98 35.95
CA TYR A 582 34.97 -9.40 35.69
C TYR A 582 36.46 -9.60 35.40
N ALA A 583 37.31 -9.37 36.39
CA ALA A 583 38.74 -9.60 36.25
C ALA A 583 39.05 -11.11 36.20
N SER A 584 39.40 -11.60 35.01
CA SER A 584 40.18 -12.82 34.89
C SER A 584 41.64 -12.42 35.11
N LEU A 585 42.15 -12.69 36.32
CA LEU A 585 43.54 -12.49 36.76
C LEU A 585 44.61 -13.00 35.77
N SER A 586 44.19 -13.78 34.78
CA SER A 586 44.92 -14.26 33.61
C SER A 586 45.59 -13.18 32.74
N HIS A 587 45.14 -11.92 32.78
CA HIS A 587 45.56 -10.89 31.80
C HIS A 587 46.47 -9.79 32.35
N VAL A 588 46.75 -9.76 33.66
CA VAL A 588 47.69 -8.78 34.23
C VAL A 588 49.12 -9.32 34.10
N ASN A 589 49.84 -8.86 33.08
CA ASN A 589 51.24 -9.23 32.87
C ASN A 589 52.18 -8.23 33.59
N PRO A 590 53.08 -8.69 34.48
CA PRO A 590 54.10 -7.83 35.12
C PRO A 590 54.97 -7.04 34.13
N ASN A 591 55.10 -7.52 32.90
CA ASN A 591 55.86 -6.86 31.85
C ASN A 591 55.07 -5.77 31.10
N GLU A 592 53.81 -5.54 31.45
CA GLU A 592 52.93 -4.58 30.77
C GLU A 592 52.41 -3.47 31.69
N ILE A 593 52.32 -3.71 33.01
CA ILE A 593 51.79 -2.74 33.99
C ILE A 593 52.80 -2.52 35.13
N ASP A 594 52.95 -1.27 35.59
CA ASP A 594 53.92 -0.87 36.63
C ASP A 594 53.27 -0.62 38.00
N ARG A 595 51.99 -0.22 38.02
CA ARG A 595 51.23 0.05 39.25
C ARG A 595 49.77 -0.40 39.13
N LEU A 596 49.19 -0.87 40.23
CA LEU A 596 47.76 -1.08 40.40
C LEU A 596 47.18 -0.04 41.37
N LYS A 597 46.06 0.59 41.00
CA LYS A 597 45.30 1.51 41.85
C LYS A 597 44.09 0.74 42.42
N ILE A 598 43.98 0.71 43.75
CA ILE A 598 42.84 0.06 44.43
C ILE A 598 41.71 1.08 44.53
N ASP A 599 40.56 0.75 43.91
CA ASP A 599 39.37 1.60 43.92
C ASP A 599 38.93 1.95 45.35
N ARG A 600 38.53 3.22 45.54
CA ARG A 600 38.02 3.76 46.80
C ARG A 600 36.95 2.91 47.47
N ARG A 601 36.12 2.17 46.72
CA ARG A 601 35.03 1.34 47.26
C ARG A 601 35.53 0.24 48.19
N PHE A 602 36.76 -0.23 47.99
CA PHE A 602 37.39 -1.23 48.85
C PHE A 602 38.20 -0.59 49.99
N VAL A 603 38.61 0.67 49.84
CA VAL A 603 39.38 1.41 50.84
C VAL A 603 38.46 2.08 51.87
N GLN A 604 37.30 2.58 51.42
CA GLN A 604 36.29 3.19 52.28
C GLN A 604 35.81 2.19 53.34
N ASN A 605 35.82 2.62 54.59
CA ASN A 605 35.43 1.83 55.76
C ASN A 605 36.19 0.50 55.91
N ILE A 606 37.43 0.41 55.39
CA ILE A 606 38.25 -0.82 55.46
C ILE A 606 38.47 -1.28 56.92
N ASN A 607 38.50 -0.34 57.86
CA ASN A 607 38.63 -0.59 59.30
C ASN A 607 37.40 -1.25 59.94
N GLU A 608 36.21 -1.08 59.36
CA GLU A 608 34.94 -1.61 59.88
C GLU A 608 34.44 -2.82 59.09
N ASN A 609 34.75 -2.87 57.79
CA ASN A 609 34.32 -3.93 56.89
C ASN A 609 35.42 -4.98 56.68
N GLY A 610 35.26 -6.12 57.37
CA GLY A 610 36.19 -7.24 57.28
C GLY A 610 36.34 -7.83 55.86
N ASP A 611 35.34 -7.70 54.99
CA ASP A 611 35.44 -8.18 53.61
C ASP A 611 36.26 -7.24 52.73
N ASN A 612 36.10 -5.93 52.89
CA ASN A 612 36.97 -4.93 52.25
C ASN A 612 38.44 -5.15 52.63
N THR A 613 38.72 -5.38 53.92
CA THR A 613 40.08 -5.72 54.40
C THR A 613 40.65 -6.96 53.70
N LYS A 614 39.85 -8.02 53.51
CA LYS A 614 40.30 -9.25 52.83
C LYS A 614 40.61 -8.99 51.35
N ILE A 615 39.76 -8.23 50.66
CA ILE A 615 39.95 -7.88 49.24
C ILE A 615 41.23 -7.07 49.06
N VAL A 616 41.41 -6.00 49.82
CA VAL A 616 42.61 -5.16 49.75
C VAL A 616 43.88 -5.95 50.08
N ARG A 617 43.82 -6.86 51.06
CA ARG A 617 44.93 -7.77 51.37
C ARG A 617 45.26 -8.71 50.22
N ALA A 618 44.26 -9.34 49.61
CA ALA A 618 44.45 -10.23 48.49
C ALA A 618 45.07 -9.51 47.28
N ILE A 619 44.58 -8.31 46.95
CA ILE A 619 45.15 -7.46 45.89
C ILE A 619 46.60 -7.09 46.25
N THR A 620 46.87 -6.76 47.52
CA THR A 620 48.20 -6.40 48.01
C THR A 620 49.22 -7.55 47.87
N GLU A 621 48.82 -8.75 48.25
CA GLU A 621 49.65 -9.95 48.14
C GLU A 621 49.87 -10.36 46.68
N LEU A 622 48.84 -10.24 45.84
CA LEU A 622 48.93 -10.51 44.40
C LEU A 622 49.94 -9.59 43.72
N ALA A 623 49.79 -8.27 43.86
CA ALA A 623 50.70 -7.36 43.17
C ALA A 623 52.14 -7.50 43.70
N ARG A 624 52.31 -7.79 44.99
CA ARG A 624 53.63 -8.14 45.56
C ARG A 624 54.22 -9.39 44.89
N GLY A 625 53.43 -10.43 44.68
CA GLY A 625 53.85 -11.66 43.97
C GLY A 625 54.21 -11.42 42.51
N LEU A 626 53.55 -10.45 41.87
CA LEU A 626 53.80 -10.04 40.47
C LEU A 626 54.91 -8.99 40.33
N GLY A 627 55.41 -8.41 41.43
CA GLY A 627 56.38 -7.31 41.39
C GLY A 627 55.80 -5.97 40.92
N ILE A 628 54.48 -5.80 40.99
CA ILE A 628 53.77 -4.58 40.57
C ILE A 628 53.55 -3.69 41.81
N SER A 629 53.76 -2.38 41.65
CA SER A 629 53.52 -1.43 42.75
C SER A 629 52.02 -1.20 42.96
N ILE A 630 51.61 -0.73 44.15
CA ILE A 630 50.19 -0.53 44.48
C ILE A 630 50.01 0.84 45.10
N VAL A 631 48.92 1.51 44.77
CA VAL A 631 48.40 2.69 45.48
C VAL A 631 46.95 2.47 45.87
N ALA A 632 46.59 2.81 47.11
CA ALA A 632 45.20 2.78 47.58
C ALA A 632 44.56 4.17 47.40
N GLU A 633 43.38 4.21 46.80
CA GLU A 633 42.67 5.46 46.54
C GLU A 633 41.54 5.73 47.52
N GLY A 634 41.19 7.01 47.70
CA GLY A 634 40.03 7.41 48.49
C GLY A 634 40.15 7.13 49.98
N ALA A 635 41.37 7.12 50.54
CA ALA A 635 41.54 7.09 51.98
C ALA A 635 41.18 8.45 52.60
N GLU A 636 40.14 8.48 53.43
CA GLU A 636 39.54 9.70 53.97
C GLU A 636 39.82 9.87 55.46
N THR A 637 40.10 8.79 56.21
CA THR A 637 40.35 8.83 57.66
C THR A 637 41.70 8.24 58.08
N GLU A 638 42.21 8.65 59.26
CA GLU A 638 43.44 8.11 59.84
C GLU A 638 43.33 6.60 60.13
N ALA A 639 42.14 6.11 60.52
CA ALA A 639 41.88 4.69 60.75
C ALA A 639 42.00 3.83 59.47
N GLU A 640 41.59 4.38 58.32
CA GLU A 640 41.79 3.74 57.02
C GLU A 640 43.28 3.69 56.65
N LEU A 641 44.03 4.77 56.90
CA LEU A 641 45.49 4.80 56.68
C LEU A 641 46.23 3.76 57.53
N ASP A 642 45.87 3.63 58.81
CA ASP A 642 46.47 2.64 59.71
C ASP A 642 46.18 1.20 59.23
N SER A 643 44.97 0.97 58.74
CA SER A 643 44.55 -0.33 58.19
C SER A 643 45.33 -0.68 56.91
N LEU A 644 45.48 0.28 55.99
CA LEU A 644 46.30 0.13 54.78
C LEU A 644 47.77 -0.17 55.10
N MET A 645 48.33 0.56 56.07
CA MET A 645 49.70 0.33 56.54
C MET A 645 49.87 -1.06 57.15
N ALA A 646 48.89 -1.55 57.92
CA ALA A 646 48.92 -2.88 58.52
C ALA A 646 48.82 -4.02 57.48
N ILE A 647 48.14 -3.78 56.35
CA ILE A 647 48.08 -4.70 55.20
C ILE A 647 49.39 -4.68 54.38
N GLY A 648 50.17 -3.61 54.51
CA GLY A 648 51.40 -3.39 53.75
C GLY A 648 51.19 -2.67 52.43
N CYS A 649 50.08 -1.94 52.29
CA CYS A 649 49.86 -0.99 51.21
C CYS A 649 50.51 0.35 51.61
N ASP A 650 51.70 0.64 51.07
CA ASP A 650 52.50 1.81 51.48
C ASP A 650 52.11 3.09 50.75
N GLN A 651 51.59 3.03 49.53
CA GLN A 651 51.27 4.23 48.75
C GLN A 651 49.77 4.53 48.85
N VAL A 652 49.43 5.78 49.11
CA VAL A 652 48.04 6.19 49.29
C VAL A 652 47.74 7.53 48.63
N GLN A 653 46.50 7.66 48.18
CA GLN A 653 45.86 8.86 47.70
C GLN A 653 44.49 9.01 48.38
N GLY A 654 44.12 10.23 48.77
CA GLY A 654 42.80 10.50 49.35
C GLY A 654 42.74 11.80 50.14
N TYR A 655 41.55 12.13 50.63
CA TYR A 655 41.31 13.40 51.31
C TYR A 655 42.02 13.53 52.66
N SER A 656 42.38 12.42 53.30
CA SER A 656 43.26 12.44 54.48
C SER A 656 44.67 12.95 54.17
N ILE A 657 45.10 12.90 52.91
CA ILE A 657 46.39 13.44 52.46
C ILE A 657 46.23 14.88 51.97
N ALA A 658 45.40 15.06 50.94
CA ALA A 658 45.05 16.35 50.36
C ALA A 658 43.86 16.21 49.40
N PHE A 659 43.05 17.26 49.33
CA PHE A 659 42.09 17.42 48.24
C PHE A 659 42.80 17.75 46.92
N PRO A 660 42.19 17.47 45.75
CA PRO A 660 42.67 17.97 44.47
C PRO A 660 42.80 19.50 44.48
N MET A 661 43.94 20.03 44.04
CA MET A 661 44.28 21.46 44.14
C MET A 661 44.66 22.06 42.79
N PRO A 662 44.39 23.36 42.54
CA PRO A 662 44.93 24.05 41.38
C PRO A 662 46.47 24.13 41.46
N GLN A 663 47.11 24.36 40.32
CA GLN A 663 48.57 24.32 40.17
C GLN A 663 49.36 25.10 41.24
N ASP A 664 48.93 26.31 41.60
CA ASP A 664 49.64 27.16 42.57
C ASP A 664 49.60 26.57 43.98
N LYS A 665 48.44 26.03 44.37
CA LYS A 665 48.25 25.38 45.68
C LYS A 665 48.94 24.03 45.74
N ALA A 666 48.94 23.28 44.64
CA ALA A 666 49.70 22.04 44.54
C ALA A 666 51.20 22.33 44.70
N ARG A 667 51.72 23.37 44.06
CA ARG A 667 53.12 23.80 44.21
C ARG A 667 53.47 24.15 45.66
N GLU A 668 52.65 24.96 46.32
CA GLU A 668 52.82 25.31 47.74
C GLU A 668 52.85 24.04 48.62
N TRP A 669 51.93 23.10 48.37
CA TRP A 669 51.84 21.84 49.10
C TRP A 669 53.10 20.97 48.89
N LEU A 670 53.55 20.84 47.65
CA LEU A 670 54.75 20.07 47.29
C LEU A 670 56.02 20.62 47.97
N LEU A 671 56.14 21.95 48.06
CA LEU A 671 57.28 22.61 48.74
C LEU A 671 57.22 22.46 50.26
N ALA A 672 56.02 22.51 50.85
CA ALA A 672 55.85 22.38 52.30
C ALA A 672 56.07 20.94 52.80
N ARG A 673 55.87 19.94 51.93
CA ARG A 673 55.98 18.53 52.29
C ARG A 673 57.45 18.09 52.37
N SER A 674 57.96 17.95 53.60
CA SER A 674 59.23 17.30 53.86
C SER A 674 59.05 15.81 54.19
N PRO A 675 59.89 14.90 53.66
CA PRO A 675 59.84 13.49 54.02
C PRO A 675 60.07 13.31 55.53
N LYS A 676 59.26 12.48 56.18
CA LYS A 676 59.44 12.15 57.60
C LYS A 676 60.66 11.22 57.71
N LYS A 677 61.54 11.44 58.70
CA LYS A 677 62.59 10.46 59.02
C LYS A 677 61.91 9.11 59.31
N ALA A 678 62.28 8.08 58.56
CA ALA A 678 61.72 6.74 58.71
C ALA A 678 61.84 6.29 60.18
N LYS A 679 60.70 5.99 60.82
CA LYS A 679 60.69 5.32 62.11
C LYS A 679 60.99 3.85 61.86
N LEU A 680 62.28 3.49 61.85
CA LEU A 680 62.71 2.08 61.90
C LEU A 680 62.15 1.46 63.19
N LYS A 681 61.07 0.69 63.08
CA LYS A 681 60.71 -0.31 64.10
C LYS A 681 61.46 -1.58 63.75
N VAL A 682 62.58 -1.82 64.44
CA VAL A 682 63.22 -3.14 64.44
C VAL A 682 62.23 -4.11 65.06
N LEU A 683 61.61 -4.96 64.24
CA LEU A 683 60.93 -6.16 64.73
C LEU A 683 62.05 -7.10 65.21
N GLN A 684 62.21 -7.22 66.53
CA GLN A 684 63.00 -8.31 67.12
C GLN A 684 62.36 -9.62 66.67
N GLY A 685 62.95 -10.25 65.66
CA GLY A 685 62.65 -11.62 65.29
C GLY A 685 63.07 -12.53 66.44
N ASN A 686 62.10 -13.27 67.00
CA ASN A 686 62.43 -14.46 67.78
C ASN A 686 63.08 -15.46 66.85
N LEU A 687 64.38 -15.69 67.06
CA LEU A 687 65.06 -16.90 66.63
C LEU A 687 64.43 -18.07 67.39
N ALA A 688 63.78 -18.97 66.65
CA ALA A 688 63.57 -20.36 67.03
C ALA A 688 64.08 -21.23 65.88
#